data_AF-A0A8J2XBW3-F1
#
_entry.id   AF-A0A8J2XBW3-F1
#
_cell.length_a   1.000
_cell.length_b   1.000
_cell.length_c   1.000
_cell.angle_alpha   90.00
_cell.angle_beta   90.00
_cell.angle_gamma   90.00
#
_symmetry.space_group_name_H-M   'P 1'
#
loop_
_entity.id
_entity.type
_entity.pdbx_description
1 polymer ?
#
loop_
_entity_poly.entity_id
_entity_poly.type
_entity_poly.pdbx_seq_one_letter_code
_entity_poly.pdbx_strand_id
1 'polypeptide(L)'
;MIVLFVYSLAMPYLHKLWELISGALSLNFDAFREVESLNYGLFLSLLIVLMVGFSVGFGQSIILFINRVQPIRFLFSLLINAVLFTFGFLFLVVSTWLICLVPWSVNVSFSSLVEVLSLSYAPLILSFLGAIPYLGVPILSILSVWHLLSMVVGFSAITNLHLGEAFGYVALGWIVLQILQQTIGQPIANLGRWVADSVAGVQLKTRRRDLAAIVTENVTSGANSPRKVIQVSNQPITTEFPITAEISGLGTTAVLNQESPNNIKLIWVILTVVGMIILGFVIAIVLEPIRHDLFGWYHGSIPRVFQVGLDFIWIGVIAIAVAGLLAPLETLGWWAGWYSDEVDTTENVGQLAEPLTENQSITRYVIYLDGISQSSSTYLPDVEAFLDALAPALPENIALIRGLMTYSVLNNSLDQNRPLAFFWRLADRLRFANPASILGLIVNIRNVLIVAVSADQRYGPIYNQGIAQIIYNALIKNGYQLGSNIPITLIGYSGGGQMSAASAPFLRRATGAPIDVISLGGVISGNCNLLNLEHLYQLVGDKDQVERLGPIMFPSRWKIIPLSYWNRAKRRGKISLISLGPVGHQVPGGLLDPDAYLPDGRSHLEQTIDYILNILRGYLLLRQEQRIPKKISNYELYRQAIFNHPSYYPIAQTIDLTLYRPIGKWMGRLILPKPDQRHEVRGALFEVHHTEQGFEHLIGQTVNLRWGNDPYIRYMLRAVKRDVHFSADAEYTSKYGGLIHPERLDHWQQVDPLESLAGSRPNDDQIVMLSDKVRVIQSEKTQRYNIYIYEQPIQITGRYYALVKFIAPVVGTDQFQVIHFNPNSQQFNGVTEVVRMPAVVADQNGCFPSTSDKIERSYLNETGWYIYGAKDHQDRFVVQSLAPRSLFRLQPNQVLFGTRAAYQYIRQEAWADIITQKSKISSVLLGGGKHEEKTGEIQKAIDTWHEGEQGLVLHVYGGIGGKKKEPAAASPIFFGHFAYGVAKVIREPITGELQFNIEYYQVYTHNTDGLVAGTLHWSRYMGDRQFGWLGVRPVCDIIIKHPPITKEYDFDFDGIKESALSMMLLHLEAMTARYRIGDGTGGTYVGPANNCSQDSNQALFASIRHIQQMVNSSRAFDNWLERNPIQASRYQQLVQLGRSLQKELQPLGAPRTDWEKHEYNLGSTLEDAPLRNLLTGIGSWKTLLPRLASDRIVQVFLKQGASVWVLRTNQIGGDDPDIEPISPITI
;
A
#
# COMPACT_ATOMS: atom_id res chain seq x y z
N MET A 1 35.32 -55.13 -21.57
CA MET A 1 34.54 -56.34 -21.88
C MET A 1 33.28 -56.49 -21.02
N ILE A 2 33.35 -56.49 -19.68
CA ILE A 2 32.16 -56.64 -18.80
C ILE A 2 31.14 -55.50 -18.98
N VAL A 3 31.59 -54.25 -19.09
CA VAL A 3 30.71 -53.10 -19.37
C VAL A 3 30.02 -53.22 -20.73
N LEU A 4 30.72 -53.69 -21.77
CA LEU A 4 30.15 -53.90 -23.11
C LEU A 4 29.18 -55.10 -23.16
N PHE A 5 29.42 -56.13 -22.35
CA PHE A 5 28.53 -57.29 -22.21
C PHE A 5 27.26 -56.93 -21.44
N VAL A 6 27.37 -56.20 -20.33
CA VAL A 6 26.23 -55.66 -19.57
C VAL A 6 25.44 -54.65 -20.42
N TYR A 7 26.13 -53.81 -21.20
CA TYR A 7 25.48 -52.89 -22.14
C TYR A 7 24.71 -53.65 -23.21
N SER A 8 25.31 -54.67 -23.85
CA SER A 8 24.64 -55.54 -24.83
C SER A 8 23.41 -56.28 -24.27
N LEU A 9 23.42 -56.67 -23.00
CA LEU A 9 22.30 -57.33 -22.32
C LEU A 9 21.18 -56.36 -21.91
N ALA A 10 21.52 -55.10 -21.61
CA ALA A 10 20.56 -54.08 -21.17
C ALA A 10 19.92 -53.28 -22.34
N MET A 11 20.56 -53.25 -23.51
CA MET A 11 20.10 -52.46 -24.67
C MET A 11 18.66 -52.74 -25.14
N PRO A 12 18.18 -54.00 -25.23
CA PRO A 12 16.80 -54.27 -25.63
C PRO A 12 15.77 -53.71 -24.65
N TYR A 13 16.07 -53.80 -23.34
CA TYR A 13 15.21 -53.28 -22.28
C TYR A 13 15.20 -51.75 -22.26
N LEU A 14 16.35 -51.12 -22.49
CA LEU A 14 16.48 -49.66 -22.54
C LEU A 14 15.79 -49.07 -23.78
N HIS A 15 15.86 -49.76 -24.92
CA HIS A 15 15.16 -49.36 -26.13
C HIS A 15 13.64 -49.44 -25.94
N LYS A 16 13.12 -50.55 -25.38
CA LYS A 16 11.69 -50.72 -25.08
C LYS A 16 11.21 -49.72 -24.03
N LEU A 17 12.01 -49.41 -23.02
CA LEU A 17 11.71 -48.38 -22.03
C LEU A 17 11.50 -47.01 -22.68
N TRP A 18 12.40 -46.61 -23.58
CA TRP A 18 12.27 -45.32 -24.28
C TRP A 18 11.10 -45.28 -25.26
N GLU A 19 10.79 -46.39 -25.93
CA GLU A 19 9.61 -46.51 -26.79
C GLU A 19 8.31 -46.30 -26.00
N LEU A 20 8.18 -46.96 -24.84
CA LEU A 20 7.03 -46.79 -23.96
C LEU A 20 6.93 -45.34 -23.43
N ILE A 21 8.05 -44.74 -23.03
CA ILE A 21 8.09 -43.34 -22.57
C ILE A 21 7.69 -42.37 -23.69
N SER A 22 8.16 -42.58 -24.93
CA SER A 22 7.74 -41.80 -26.10
C SER A 22 6.23 -41.93 -26.34
N GLY A 23 5.72 -43.17 -26.31
CA GLY A 23 4.29 -43.42 -26.45
C GLY A 23 3.44 -42.76 -25.35
N ALA A 24 3.94 -42.71 -24.11
CA ALA A 24 3.28 -42.01 -23.01
C ALA A 24 3.31 -40.49 -23.17
N LEU A 25 4.42 -39.93 -23.67
CA LEU A 25 4.56 -38.50 -24.00
C LEU A 25 3.63 -38.10 -25.13
N SER A 26 3.45 -38.94 -26.14
CA SER A 26 2.53 -38.73 -27.27
C SER A 26 1.07 -39.09 -26.96
N LEU A 27 0.75 -39.52 -25.74
CA LEU A 27 -0.58 -40.00 -25.32
C LEU A 27 -1.12 -41.13 -26.22
N ASN A 28 -0.25 -42.04 -26.68
CA ASN A 28 -0.61 -43.16 -27.54
C ASN A 28 -1.27 -44.28 -26.71
N PHE A 29 -2.51 -44.64 -27.06
CA PHE A 29 -3.28 -45.72 -26.42
C PHE A 29 -2.58 -47.07 -26.47
N ASP A 30 -1.88 -47.38 -27.57
CA ASP A 30 -1.26 -48.69 -27.77
C ASP A 30 -0.06 -48.88 -26.83
N ALA A 31 0.68 -47.81 -26.51
CA ALA A 31 1.80 -47.88 -25.57
C ALA A 31 1.35 -48.23 -24.14
N PHE A 32 0.18 -47.75 -23.71
CA PHE A 32 -0.40 -48.09 -22.40
C PHE A 32 -0.93 -49.52 -22.33
N ARG A 33 -1.36 -50.10 -23.46
CA ARG A 33 -1.75 -51.52 -23.53
C ARG A 33 -0.55 -52.43 -23.66
N GLU A 34 0.49 -51.98 -24.35
CA GLU A 34 1.68 -52.76 -24.59
C GLU A 34 2.46 -53.03 -23.29
N VAL A 35 2.52 -52.08 -22.36
CA VAL A 35 3.24 -52.28 -21.08
C VAL A 35 2.70 -53.47 -20.27
N GLU A 36 1.40 -53.74 -20.34
CA GLU A 36 0.73 -54.88 -19.67
C GLU A 36 1.06 -56.23 -20.34
N SER A 37 1.36 -56.21 -21.63
CA SER A 37 1.69 -57.42 -22.40
C SER A 37 3.13 -57.91 -22.18
N LEU A 38 3.97 -57.13 -21.49
CA LEU A 38 5.38 -57.45 -21.28
C LEU A 38 5.58 -58.29 -20.01
N ASN A 39 6.31 -59.42 -20.13
CA ASN A 39 6.68 -60.29 -18.99
C ASN A 39 7.52 -59.60 -17.89
N TYR A 40 7.99 -58.37 -18.15
CA TYR A 40 8.78 -57.55 -17.23
C TYR A 40 8.20 -56.13 -17.06
N GLY A 41 6.90 -55.95 -17.37
CA GLY A 41 6.17 -54.67 -17.26
C GLY A 41 6.28 -54.03 -15.88
N LEU A 42 6.06 -54.79 -14.81
CA LEU A 42 6.20 -54.33 -13.43
C LEU A 42 7.61 -53.80 -13.09
N PHE A 43 8.67 -54.42 -13.61
CA PHE A 43 10.04 -53.95 -13.38
C PHE A 43 10.29 -52.59 -14.04
N LEU A 44 9.86 -52.43 -15.31
CA LEU A 44 9.94 -51.14 -16.01
C LEU A 44 9.12 -50.07 -15.31
N SER A 45 7.95 -50.44 -14.80
CA SER A 45 7.02 -49.57 -14.08
C SER A 45 7.64 -48.98 -12.81
N LEU A 46 8.28 -49.81 -12.00
CA LEU A 46 9.00 -49.36 -10.81
C LEU A 46 10.23 -48.51 -11.16
N LEU A 47 10.93 -48.85 -12.25
CA LEU A 47 12.07 -48.08 -12.73
C LEU A 47 11.66 -46.67 -13.19
N ILE A 48 10.55 -46.53 -13.94
CA ILE A 48 10.00 -45.24 -14.38
C ILE A 48 9.65 -44.37 -13.16
N VAL A 49 8.90 -44.91 -12.19
CA VAL A 49 8.50 -44.15 -10.99
C VAL A 49 9.71 -43.71 -10.17
N LEU A 50 10.73 -44.56 -10.06
CA LEU A 50 11.98 -44.22 -9.38
C LEU A 50 12.71 -43.08 -10.11
N MET A 51 12.85 -43.16 -11.45
CA MET A 51 13.45 -42.11 -12.27
C MET A 51 12.70 -40.78 -12.14
N VAL A 52 11.36 -40.84 -12.11
CA VAL A 52 10.51 -39.67 -11.86
C VAL A 52 10.75 -39.11 -10.47
N GLY A 53 10.79 -39.95 -9.43
CA GLY A 53 11.07 -39.53 -8.06
C GLY A 53 12.40 -38.80 -7.92
N PHE A 54 13.45 -39.29 -8.59
CA PHE A 54 14.74 -38.58 -8.67
C PHE A 54 14.64 -37.25 -9.41
N SER A 55 13.96 -37.23 -10.55
CA SER A 55 13.80 -36.03 -11.38
C SER A 55 13.02 -34.93 -10.65
N VAL A 56 11.90 -35.29 -10.01
CA VAL A 56 11.09 -34.38 -9.18
C VAL A 56 11.90 -33.91 -7.97
N GLY A 57 12.59 -34.82 -7.28
CA GLY A 57 13.46 -34.47 -6.15
C GLY A 57 14.57 -33.50 -6.55
N PHE A 58 15.18 -33.68 -7.72
CA PHE A 58 16.19 -32.78 -8.27
C PHE A 58 15.60 -31.42 -8.65
N GLY A 59 14.45 -31.39 -9.32
CA GLY A 59 13.73 -30.16 -9.66
C GLY A 59 13.33 -29.32 -8.44
N GLN A 60 13.17 -29.95 -7.28
CA GLN A 60 12.84 -29.32 -5.99
C GLN A 60 14.04 -29.22 -5.02
N SER A 61 15.25 -29.52 -5.49
CA SER A 61 16.47 -29.58 -4.67
C SER A 61 16.78 -28.28 -3.91
N ILE A 62 16.26 -27.14 -4.38
CA ILE A 62 16.35 -25.85 -3.69
C ILE A 62 15.92 -25.92 -2.21
N ILE A 63 14.95 -26.78 -1.88
CA ILE A 63 14.48 -26.95 -0.49
C ILE A 63 15.63 -27.44 0.40
N LEU A 64 16.45 -28.36 -0.10
CA LEU A 64 17.60 -28.90 0.64
C LEU A 64 18.69 -27.82 0.82
N PHE A 65 18.91 -26.98 -0.18
CA PHE A 65 19.83 -25.84 -0.08
C PHE A 65 19.36 -24.79 0.93
N ILE A 66 18.07 -24.42 0.92
CA ILE A 66 17.52 -23.43 1.87
C ILE A 66 17.70 -23.91 3.31
N ASN A 67 17.51 -25.21 3.54
CA ASN A 67 17.71 -25.86 4.84
C ASN A 67 19.20 -26.17 5.17
N ARG A 68 20.15 -25.71 4.34
CA ARG A 68 21.61 -25.88 4.54
C ARG A 68 22.06 -27.33 4.73
N VAL A 69 21.48 -28.25 3.95
CA VAL A 69 21.88 -29.66 3.96
C VAL A 69 23.31 -29.81 3.43
N GLN A 70 24.14 -30.62 4.10
CA GLN A 70 25.54 -30.86 3.73
C GLN A 70 25.66 -31.66 2.42
N PRO A 71 26.74 -31.48 1.61
CA PRO A 71 26.83 -32.07 0.26
C PRO A 71 26.66 -33.59 0.18
N ILE A 72 27.24 -34.36 1.12
CA ILE A 72 27.08 -35.83 1.14
C ILE A 72 25.65 -36.22 1.50
N ARG A 73 25.04 -35.51 2.46
CA ARG A 73 23.65 -35.74 2.89
C ARG A 73 22.66 -35.35 1.80
N PHE A 74 22.99 -34.36 0.97
CA PHE A 74 22.17 -33.94 -0.16
C PHE A 74 21.91 -35.09 -1.15
N LEU A 75 22.95 -35.89 -1.48
CA LEU A 75 22.79 -37.05 -2.37
C LEU A 75 21.87 -38.12 -1.75
N PHE A 76 22.05 -38.42 -0.46
CA PHE A 76 21.17 -39.35 0.25
C PHE A 76 19.75 -38.82 0.41
N SER A 77 19.58 -37.51 0.60
CA SER A 77 18.27 -36.84 0.64
C SER A 77 17.54 -36.92 -0.69
N LEU A 78 18.25 -36.83 -1.82
CA LEU A 78 17.64 -37.05 -3.14
C LEU A 78 17.20 -38.52 -3.33
N LEU A 79 18.05 -39.47 -2.92
CA LEU A 79 17.72 -40.90 -2.99
C LEU A 79 16.50 -41.24 -2.14
N ILE A 80 16.44 -40.77 -0.90
CA ILE A 80 15.31 -41.06 -0.01
C ILE A 80 14.03 -40.36 -0.47
N ASN A 81 14.12 -39.16 -1.03
CA ASN A 81 12.98 -38.48 -1.64
C ASN A 81 12.40 -39.28 -2.81
N ALA A 82 13.25 -39.87 -3.66
CA ALA A 82 12.81 -40.73 -4.75
C ALA A 82 12.07 -41.97 -4.22
N VAL A 83 12.57 -42.59 -3.13
CA VAL A 83 11.90 -43.72 -2.48
C VAL A 83 10.56 -43.32 -1.87
N LEU A 84 10.50 -42.21 -1.13
CA LEU A 84 9.27 -41.67 -0.54
C LEU A 84 8.24 -41.31 -1.62
N PHE A 85 8.69 -40.80 -2.76
CA PHE A 85 7.86 -40.53 -3.92
C PHE A 85 7.22 -41.82 -4.47
N THR A 86 7.99 -42.91 -4.59
CA THR A 86 7.47 -44.22 -5.01
C THR A 86 6.39 -44.73 -4.06
N PHE A 87 6.55 -44.57 -2.75
CA PHE A 87 5.49 -44.91 -1.80
C PHE A 87 4.24 -44.05 -2.00
N GLY A 88 4.40 -42.74 -2.21
CA GLY A 88 3.29 -41.83 -2.51
C GLY A 88 2.52 -42.22 -3.78
N PHE A 89 3.25 -42.63 -4.83
CA PHE A 89 2.66 -43.20 -6.04
C PHE A 89 1.85 -44.48 -5.73
N LEU A 90 2.40 -45.43 -4.98
CA LEU A 90 1.68 -46.65 -4.63
C LEU A 90 0.39 -46.35 -3.85
N PHE A 91 0.38 -45.35 -2.98
CA PHE A 91 -0.85 -44.90 -2.31
C PHE A 91 -1.91 -44.39 -3.28
N LEU A 92 -1.52 -43.65 -4.33
CA LEU A 92 -2.45 -43.22 -5.38
C LEU A 92 -2.99 -44.40 -6.19
N VAL A 93 -2.15 -45.38 -6.49
CA VAL A 93 -2.60 -46.60 -7.20
C VAL A 93 -3.57 -47.38 -6.33
N VAL A 94 -3.27 -47.56 -5.04
CA VAL A 94 -4.17 -48.22 -4.08
C VAL A 94 -5.49 -47.46 -3.96
N SER A 95 -5.48 -46.12 -3.84
CA SER A 95 -6.72 -45.35 -3.73
C SER A 95 -7.59 -45.46 -4.99
N THR A 96 -6.97 -45.50 -6.17
CA THR A 96 -7.65 -45.69 -7.45
C THR A 96 -8.19 -47.13 -7.59
N TRP A 97 -7.42 -48.13 -7.15
CA TRP A 97 -7.82 -49.53 -7.15
C TRP A 97 -9.00 -49.80 -6.20
N LEU A 98 -9.03 -49.18 -5.02
CA LEU A 98 -10.15 -49.31 -4.07
C LEU A 98 -11.49 -48.89 -4.69
N ILE A 99 -11.49 -47.93 -5.61
CA ILE A 99 -12.69 -47.50 -6.35
C ILE A 99 -13.10 -48.59 -7.35
N CYS A 100 -12.11 -49.22 -7.99
CA CYS A 100 -12.32 -50.34 -8.93
C CYS A 100 -12.92 -51.58 -8.27
N LEU A 101 -12.86 -51.70 -6.94
CA LEU A 101 -13.47 -52.80 -6.17
C LEU A 101 -14.96 -52.61 -5.86
N VAL A 102 -15.52 -51.43 -6.12
CA VAL A 102 -16.95 -51.16 -5.86
C VAL A 102 -17.80 -51.97 -6.86
N PRO A 103 -18.92 -52.59 -6.44
CA PRO A 103 -19.70 -53.50 -7.29
C PRO A 103 -20.23 -52.94 -8.61
N TRP A 104 -20.28 -51.61 -8.75
CA TRP A 104 -20.75 -50.92 -9.97
C TRP A 104 -19.61 -50.30 -10.79
N SER A 105 -18.36 -50.63 -10.47
CA SER A 105 -17.16 -50.10 -11.10
C SER A 105 -16.55 -51.09 -12.10
N VAL A 106 -15.62 -50.59 -12.93
CA VAL A 106 -14.73 -51.41 -13.76
C VAL A 106 -13.81 -52.27 -12.90
N ASN A 107 -13.64 -53.54 -13.29
CA ASN A 107 -12.76 -54.49 -12.62
C ASN A 107 -11.39 -54.47 -13.28
N VAL A 108 -10.38 -53.94 -12.58
CA VAL A 108 -9.00 -53.84 -13.06
C VAL A 108 -8.08 -54.46 -12.03
N SER A 109 -7.12 -55.26 -12.49
CA SER A 109 -6.14 -55.86 -11.59
C SER A 109 -5.23 -54.78 -10.99
N PHE A 110 -4.78 -54.98 -9.75
CA PHE A 110 -3.86 -54.05 -9.09
C PHE A 110 -2.54 -53.90 -9.87
N SER A 111 -2.01 -55.00 -10.43
CA SER A 111 -0.79 -54.99 -11.25
C SER A 111 -0.96 -54.19 -12.53
N SER A 112 -2.10 -54.34 -13.24
CA SER A 112 -2.39 -53.56 -14.45
C SER A 112 -2.46 -52.07 -14.15
N LEU A 113 -3.06 -51.68 -13.01
CA LEU A 113 -3.08 -50.28 -12.57
C LEU A 113 -1.71 -49.75 -12.20
N VAL A 114 -0.87 -50.55 -11.52
CA VAL A 114 0.52 -50.16 -11.22
C VAL A 114 1.28 -49.91 -12.51
N GLU A 115 1.17 -50.81 -13.50
CA GLU A 115 1.94 -50.72 -14.74
C GLU A 115 1.53 -49.51 -15.59
N VAL A 116 0.22 -49.32 -15.79
CA VAL A 116 -0.31 -48.24 -16.64
C VAL A 116 -0.20 -46.88 -15.98
N LEU A 117 -0.52 -46.78 -14.68
CA LEU A 117 -0.37 -45.52 -13.97
C LEU A 117 1.10 -45.17 -13.80
N SER A 118 2.03 -46.12 -13.64
CA SER A 118 3.47 -45.79 -13.62
C SER A 118 3.93 -45.15 -14.93
N LEU A 119 3.50 -45.69 -16.07
CA LEU A 119 3.85 -45.17 -17.39
C LEU A 119 3.29 -43.76 -17.59
N SER A 120 2.12 -43.47 -17.03
CA SER A 120 1.54 -42.13 -17.07
C SER A 120 2.34 -41.04 -16.33
N TYR A 121 3.28 -41.43 -15.46
CA TYR A 121 4.23 -40.51 -14.81
C TYR A 121 5.43 -40.17 -15.70
N ALA A 122 5.61 -40.81 -16.86
CA ALA A 122 6.72 -40.56 -17.79
C ALA A 122 6.97 -39.07 -18.10
N PRO A 123 5.96 -38.19 -18.28
CA PRO A 123 6.20 -36.75 -18.50
C PRO A 123 7.00 -36.11 -17.36
N LEU A 124 6.82 -36.57 -16.12
CA LEU A 124 7.52 -36.06 -14.95
C LEU A 124 8.99 -36.48 -14.87
N ILE A 125 9.48 -37.36 -15.75
CA ILE A 125 10.93 -37.61 -15.91
C ILE A 125 11.65 -36.31 -16.30
N LEU A 126 10.96 -35.34 -16.92
CA LEU A 126 11.48 -34.03 -17.28
C LEU A 126 11.44 -33.01 -16.14
N SER A 127 10.99 -33.38 -14.93
CA SER A 127 10.84 -32.47 -13.79
C SER A 127 12.15 -31.86 -13.30
N PHE A 128 13.30 -32.46 -13.63
CA PHE A 128 14.63 -31.90 -13.35
C PHE A 128 14.82 -30.53 -14.02
N LEU A 129 14.19 -30.29 -15.18
CA LEU A 129 14.16 -28.97 -15.84
C LEU A 129 13.43 -27.92 -15.00
N GLY A 130 12.64 -28.35 -14.02
CA GLY A 130 12.08 -27.50 -12.98
C GLY A 130 13.13 -26.71 -12.20
N ALA A 131 14.38 -27.20 -12.11
CA ALA A 131 15.46 -26.46 -11.47
C ALA A 131 16.02 -25.29 -12.30
N ILE A 132 15.60 -25.16 -13.58
CA ILE A 132 15.99 -24.00 -14.40
C ILE A 132 15.35 -22.74 -13.82
N PRO A 133 16.14 -21.67 -13.55
CA PRO A 133 15.61 -20.39 -13.10
C PRO A 133 14.58 -19.82 -14.07
N TYR A 134 13.51 -19.27 -13.49
CA TYR A 134 12.38 -18.62 -14.14
C TYR A 134 11.49 -19.55 -14.97
N LEU A 135 12.05 -20.32 -15.92
CA LEU A 135 11.31 -21.26 -16.78
C LEU A 135 10.82 -22.52 -16.06
N GLY A 136 11.50 -22.92 -14.98
CA GLY A 136 11.21 -24.18 -14.31
C GLY A 136 9.79 -24.29 -13.75
N VAL A 137 9.21 -23.21 -13.20
CA VAL A 137 7.84 -23.23 -12.67
C VAL A 137 6.78 -23.44 -13.76
N PRO A 138 6.80 -22.68 -14.88
CA PRO A 138 5.97 -22.98 -16.05
C PRO A 138 6.15 -24.40 -16.57
N ILE A 139 7.39 -24.88 -16.71
CA ILE A 139 7.67 -26.26 -17.17
C ILE A 139 7.00 -27.28 -16.26
N LEU A 140 7.20 -27.17 -14.94
CA LEU A 140 6.57 -28.09 -13.98
C LEU A 140 5.04 -28.07 -14.04
N SER A 141 4.44 -26.91 -14.31
CA SER A 141 2.99 -26.78 -14.47
C SER A 141 2.50 -27.49 -15.73
N ILE A 142 3.20 -27.31 -16.85
CA ILE A 142 2.90 -28.00 -18.11
C ILE A 142 3.04 -29.52 -17.91
N LEU A 143 4.14 -29.98 -17.32
CA LEU A 143 4.37 -31.40 -17.06
C LEU A 143 3.32 -32.00 -16.12
N SER A 144 2.85 -31.24 -15.12
CA SER A 144 1.78 -31.69 -14.21
C SER A 144 0.44 -31.88 -14.94
N VAL A 145 0.09 -30.95 -15.84
CA VAL A 145 -1.11 -31.08 -16.68
C VAL A 145 -0.96 -32.25 -17.65
N TRP A 146 0.21 -32.39 -18.27
CA TRP A 146 0.48 -33.47 -19.23
C TRP A 146 0.45 -34.85 -18.55
N HIS A 147 1.00 -34.96 -17.34
CA HIS A 147 0.90 -36.14 -16.51
C HIS A 147 -0.55 -36.52 -16.19
N LEU A 148 -1.39 -35.55 -15.81
CA LEU A 148 -2.82 -35.81 -15.58
C LEU A 148 -3.52 -36.34 -16.85
N LEU A 149 -3.26 -35.74 -18.01
CA LEU A 149 -3.81 -36.22 -19.28
C LEU A 149 -3.33 -37.65 -19.58
N SER A 150 -2.05 -37.93 -19.32
CA SER A 150 -1.44 -39.25 -19.48
C SER A 150 -2.09 -40.30 -18.56
N MET A 151 -2.44 -39.94 -17.32
CA MET A 151 -3.18 -40.83 -16.40
C MET A 151 -4.56 -41.18 -16.94
N VAL A 152 -5.28 -40.19 -17.47
CA VAL A 152 -6.64 -40.38 -18.01
C VAL A 152 -6.61 -41.28 -19.25
N VAL A 153 -5.67 -41.03 -20.17
CA VAL A 153 -5.50 -41.84 -21.38
C VAL A 153 -5.08 -43.27 -21.02
N GLY A 154 -4.11 -43.44 -20.11
CA GLY A 154 -3.68 -44.75 -19.65
C GLY A 154 -4.82 -45.54 -19.02
N PHE A 155 -5.58 -44.93 -18.09
CA PHE A 155 -6.71 -45.60 -17.45
C PHE A 155 -7.81 -45.97 -18.46
N SER A 156 -8.11 -45.09 -19.43
CA SER A 156 -9.06 -45.38 -20.52
C SER A 156 -8.57 -46.54 -21.41
N ALA A 157 -7.28 -46.63 -21.69
CA ALA A 157 -6.70 -47.66 -22.57
C ALA A 157 -6.88 -49.08 -22.04
N ILE A 158 -6.86 -49.28 -20.71
CA ILE A 158 -7.03 -50.60 -20.07
C ILE A 158 -8.46 -50.92 -19.64
N THR A 159 -9.30 -49.90 -19.46
CA THR A 159 -10.71 -50.09 -19.03
C THR A 159 -11.71 -50.05 -20.19
N ASN A 160 -11.28 -49.59 -21.37
CA ASN A 160 -12.13 -49.27 -22.53
C ASN A 160 -13.25 -48.25 -22.22
N LEU A 161 -13.11 -47.48 -21.14
CA LEU A 161 -14.02 -46.39 -20.81
C LEU A 161 -13.77 -45.17 -21.70
N HIS A 162 -14.80 -44.33 -21.88
CA HIS A 162 -14.61 -43.05 -22.55
C HIS A 162 -13.75 -42.11 -21.69
N LEU A 163 -12.98 -41.22 -22.30
CA LEU A 163 -12.02 -40.33 -21.60
C LEU A 163 -12.65 -39.51 -20.46
N GLY A 164 -13.90 -39.10 -20.61
CA GLY A 164 -14.63 -38.36 -19.55
C GLY A 164 -14.93 -39.20 -18.31
N GLU A 165 -15.24 -40.49 -18.49
CA GLU A 165 -15.47 -41.42 -17.38
C GLU A 165 -14.13 -41.78 -16.71
N ALA A 166 -13.09 -42.03 -17.50
CA ALA A 166 -11.73 -42.26 -17.00
C ALA A 166 -11.21 -41.07 -16.18
N PHE A 167 -11.48 -39.84 -16.61
CA PHE A 167 -11.18 -38.64 -15.82
C PHE A 167 -11.90 -38.64 -14.46
N GLY A 168 -13.18 -39.05 -14.42
CA GLY A 168 -13.94 -39.21 -13.18
C GLY A 168 -13.27 -40.19 -12.21
N TYR A 169 -12.80 -41.34 -12.70
CA TYR A 169 -12.08 -42.33 -11.87
C TYR A 169 -10.75 -41.81 -11.33
N VAL A 170 -9.94 -41.15 -12.17
CA VAL A 170 -8.67 -40.55 -11.75
C VAL A 170 -8.90 -39.43 -10.72
N ALA A 171 -9.91 -38.58 -10.93
CA ALA A 171 -10.27 -37.51 -10.00
C ALA A 171 -10.79 -38.06 -8.65
N LEU A 172 -11.63 -39.10 -8.68
CA LEU A 172 -12.15 -39.73 -7.47
C LEU A 172 -11.04 -40.47 -6.71
N GLY A 173 -10.11 -41.12 -7.42
CA GLY A 173 -8.89 -41.73 -6.87
C GLY A 173 -8.00 -40.72 -6.14
N TRP A 174 -7.86 -39.52 -6.70
CA TRP A 174 -7.17 -38.40 -6.05
C TRP A 174 -7.92 -37.89 -4.81
N ILE A 175 -9.25 -37.77 -4.85
CA ILE A 175 -10.06 -37.38 -3.67
C ILE A 175 -9.89 -38.39 -2.54
N VAL A 176 -9.99 -39.70 -2.84
CA VAL A 176 -9.78 -40.77 -1.87
C VAL A 176 -8.37 -40.72 -1.30
N LEU A 177 -7.35 -40.45 -2.12
CA LEU A 177 -5.98 -40.24 -1.65
C LEU A 177 -5.89 -39.09 -0.64
N GLN A 178 -6.53 -37.94 -0.91
CA GLN A 178 -6.54 -36.80 0.03
C GLN A 178 -7.19 -37.17 1.37
N ILE A 179 -8.31 -37.89 1.34
CA ILE A 179 -9.00 -38.37 2.56
C ILE A 179 -8.10 -39.34 3.34
N LEU A 180 -7.46 -40.29 2.66
CA LEU A 180 -6.55 -41.25 3.28
C LEU A 180 -5.33 -40.56 3.90
N GLN A 181 -4.72 -39.59 3.20
CA GLN A 181 -3.58 -38.81 3.71
C GLN A 181 -3.93 -37.98 4.96
N GLN A 182 -5.18 -37.49 5.08
CA GLN A 182 -5.64 -36.72 6.23
C GLN A 182 -6.11 -37.59 7.40
N THR A 183 -6.39 -38.87 7.19
CA THR A 183 -6.92 -39.79 8.21
C THR A 183 -5.87 -40.82 8.65
N ILE A 184 -5.74 -41.93 7.92
CA ILE A 184 -4.92 -43.10 8.28
C ILE A 184 -3.46 -42.93 7.81
N GLY A 185 -3.21 -42.05 6.84
CA GLY A 185 -1.89 -41.78 6.27
C GLY A 185 -1.00 -40.84 7.08
N GLN A 186 -1.53 -40.14 8.10
CA GLN A 186 -0.77 -39.19 8.92
C GLN A 186 0.43 -39.83 9.65
N PRO A 187 0.32 -41.00 10.31
CA PRO A 187 1.47 -41.67 10.93
C PRO A 187 2.57 -42.04 9.93
N ILE A 188 2.19 -42.46 8.72
CA ILE A 188 3.12 -42.84 7.65
C ILE A 188 3.80 -41.60 7.07
N ALA A 189 3.06 -40.51 6.87
CA ALA A 189 3.64 -39.22 6.47
C ALA A 189 4.58 -38.64 7.55
N ASN A 190 4.28 -38.86 8.83
CA ASN A 190 5.17 -38.49 9.94
C ASN A 190 6.46 -39.31 9.94
N LEU A 191 6.36 -40.62 9.71
CA LEU A 191 7.51 -41.50 9.57
C LEU A 191 8.37 -41.08 8.36
N GLY A 192 7.75 -40.82 7.20
CA GLY A 192 8.45 -40.34 6.01
C GLY A 192 9.19 -39.03 6.25
N ARG A 193 8.56 -38.07 6.96
CA ARG A 193 9.22 -36.82 7.38
C ARG A 193 10.38 -37.06 8.33
N TRP A 194 10.21 -37.92 9.34
CA TRP A 194 11.28 -38.26 10.28
C TRP A 194 12.49 -38.90 9.58
N VAL A 195 12.26 -39.79 8.61
CA VAL A 195 13.33 -40.39 7.80
C VAL A 195 14.01 -39.31 6.95
N ALA A 196 13.24 -38.44 6.27
CA ALA A 196 13.80 -37.36 5.46
C ALA A 196 14.65 -36.38 6.29
N ASP A 197 14.17 -35.97 7.47
CA ASP A 197 14.89 -35.10 8.41
C ASP A 197 16.16 -35.77 8.94
N SER A 198 16.11 -37.07 9.24
CA SER A 198 17.27 -37.83 9.73
C SER A 198 18.37 -37.95 8.67
N VAL A 199 17.98 -38.20 7.41
CA VAL A 199 18.91 -38.30 6.28
C VAL A 199 19.49 -36.93 5.92
N ALA A 200 18.67 -35.88 5.90
CA ALA A 200 19.12 -34.50 5.70
C ALA A 200 19.99 -34.01 6.87
N GLY A 201 19.73 -34.54 8.07
CA GLY A 201 20.41 -34.19 9.31
C GLY A 201 20.08 -32.79 9.85
N VAL A 202 18.95 -32.24 9.39
CA VAL A 202 18.33 -30.98 9.80
C VAL A 202 16.81 -31.15 9.73
N GLN A 203 16.05 -30.39 10.51
CA GLN A 203 14.60 -30.38 10.38
C GLN A 203 14.21 -29.65 9.10
N LEU A 204 13.71 -30.38 8.09
CA LEU A 204 13.38 -29.82 6.79
C LEU A 204 12.10 -28.99 6.88
N LYS A 205 12.25 -27.66 6.80
CA LYS A 205 11.10 -26.79 6.59
C LYS A 205 10.73 -26.85 5.11
N THR A 206 9.52 -27.34 4.81
CA THR A 206 9.02 -27.54 3.42
C THR A 206 7.88 -26.58 3.06
N ARG A 207 7.24 -25.96 4.05
CA ARG A 207 6.14 -24.99 3.81
C ARG A 207 6.71 -23.65 3.37
N ARG A 208 6.08 -23.03 2.36
CA ARG A 208 6.52 -21.72 1.80
C ARG A 208 6.69 -20.62 2.85
N ARG A 209 5.81 -20.53 3.85
CA ARG A 209 5.90 -19.53 4.93
C ARG A 209 7.15 -19.75 5.80
N ASP A 210 7.41 -21.00 6.15
CA ASP A 210 8.54 -21.38 7.01
C ASP A 210 9.88 -21.20 6.26
N LEU A 211 9.90 -21.47 4.96
CA LEU A 211 11.04 -21.19 4.07
C LEU A 211 11.32 -19.68 3.96
N ALA A 212 10.28 -18.86 3.78
CA ALA A 212 10.43 -17.40 3.76
C ALA A 212 10.91 -16.84 5.11
N ALA A 213 10.50 -17.46 6.22
CA ALA A 213 10.97 -17.11 7.56
C ALA A 213 12.47 -17.43 7.73
N ILE A 214 12.97 -18.59 7.29
CA ILE A 214 14.41 -18.91 7.34
C ILE A 214 15.25 -17.87 6.59
N VAL A 215 14.80 -17.47 5.39
CA VAL A 215 15.47 -16.44 4.59
C VAL A 215 15.47 -15.09 5.33
N THR A 216 14.43 -14.81 6.12
CA THR A 216 14.25 -13.55 6.85
C THR A 216 14.97 -13.53 8.22
N GLU A 217 14.97 -14.61 9.00
CA GLU A 217 15.57 -14.70 10.34
C GLU A 217 17.11 -14.69 10.32
N ASN A 218 17.74 -15.26 9.28
CA ASN A 218 19.20 -15.23 9.13
C ASN A 218 19.77 -13.82 8.91
N VAL A 219 18.92 -12.82 8.63
CA VAL A 219 19.29 -11.40 8.52
C VAL A 219 19.68 -10.82 9.89
N THR A 220 18.98 -11.22 10.97
CA THR A 220 19.23 -10.69 12.32
C THR A 220 20.46 -11.27 12.99
N SER A 221 20.83 -12.51 12.67
CA SER A 221 21.95 -13.21 13.31
C SER A 221 23.31 -12.86 12.68
N GLY A 222 23.33 -12.53 11.39
CA GLY A 222 24.52 -12.06 10.68
C GLY A 222 24.90 -10.61 11.01
N ALA A 223 23.92 -9.77 11.33
CA ALA A 223 24.15 -8.38 11.77
C ALA A 223 24.57 -8.25 13.25
N ASN A 224 24.25 -9.25 14.10
CA ASN A 224 24.48 -9.20 15.55
C ASN A 224 25.62 -10.10 16.08
N SER A 225 26.41 -10.73 15.20
CA SER A 225 27.59 -11.47 15.66
C SER A 225 28.83 -10.59 15.60
N PRO A 226 29.39 -10.13 16.75
CA PRO A 226 30.68 -9.45 16.75
C PRO A 226 31.76 -10.48 16.40
N ARG A 227 32.11 -10.64 15.12
CA ARG A 227 33.40 -11.26 14.76
C ARG A 227 34.48 -10.30 15.25
N LYS A 228 35.23 -10.76 16.27
CA LYS A 228 36.35 -10.11 16.96
C LYS A 228 36.90 -8.88 16.23
N VAL A 229 36.45 -7.71 16.66
CA VAL A 229 37.22 -6.47 16.53
C VAL A 229 38.54 -6.73 17.26
N ILE A 230 39.66 -6.67 16.54
CA ILE A 230 40.98 -6.53 17.17
C ILE A 230 40.89 -5.26 18.01
N GLN A 231 40.81 -5.41 19.33
CA GLN A 231 40.93 -4.31 20.27
C GLN A 231 42.30 -3.67 20.05
N VAL A 232 42.31 -2.48 19.45
CA VAL A 232 43.43 -1.54 19.62
C VAL A 232 43.34 -1.07 21.07
N SER A 233 44.05 -1.79 21.94
CA SER A 233 44.25 -1.42 23.34
C SER A 233 45.09 -0.15 23.39
N ASN A 234 44.44 0.99 23.62
CA ASN A 234 45.08 2.18 24.15
C ASN A 234 45.49 1.91 25.61
N GLN A 235 46.77 1.61 25.83
CA GLN A 235 47.42 1.82 27.13
C GLN A 235 48.72 2.62 26.93
N PRO A 236 48.99 3.63 27.77
CA PRO A 236 50.20 4.43 27.68
C PRO A 236 51.38 3.63 28.27
N ILE A 237 52.43 3.44 27.48
CA ILE A 237 53.66 2.81 27.93
C ILE A 237 54.60 3.91 28.46
N THR A 238 54.70 4.01 29.78
CA THR A 238 55.84 4.62 30.47
C THR A 238 56.85 3.54 30.80
N THR A 239 58.14 3.78 30.45
CA THR A 239 59.40 3.35 31.12
C THR A 239 59.55 1.85 31.44
N GLU A 240 60.55 1.09 31.01
CA GLU A 240 62.00 1.29 30.93
C GLU A 240 62.59 0.03 30.26
N PHE A 241 63.63 0.17 29.45
CA PHE A 241 64.44 -0.96 28.96
C PHE A 241 65.80 -0.96 29.67
N PRO A 242 66.33 -2.12 30.09
CA PRO A 242 67.76 -2.34 30.16
C PRO A 242 68.27 -3.14 28.96
N ILE A 243 69.41 -2.65 28.49
CA ILE A 243 70.30 -3.05 27.41
C ILE A 243 70.89 -4.46 27.65
N THR A 244 71.02 -5.28 26.60
CA THR A 244 72.29 -5.95 26.22
C THR A 244 72.23 -6.52 24.80
N ALA A 245 73.40 -6.49 24.16
CA ALA A 245 73.72 -6.68 22.76
C ALA A 245 73.61 -8.14 22.24
N GLU A 246 73.43 -8.31 20.94
CA GLU A 246 74.50 -8.79 20.04
C GLU A 246 74.09 -8.74 18.56
N ILE A 247 75.05 -8.30 17.73
CA ILE A 247 74.99 -8.23 16.27
C ILE A 247 75.55 -9.55 15.72
N SER A 248 74.85 -10.23 14.81
CA SER A 248 75.46 -10.94 13.67
C SER A 248 74.44 -11.63 12.76
N GLY A 249 74.64 -11.48 11.44
CA GLY A 249 74.30 -12.53 10.47
C GLY A 249 73.17 -12.23 9.47
N LEU A 250 73.55 -11.94 8.21
CA LEU A 250 72.69 -12.01 7.04
C LEU A 250 71.94 -13.36 6.95
N GLY A 251 70.68 -13.31 6.53
CA GLY A 251 69.93 -14.48 6.09
C GLY A 251 68.48 -14.14 5.78
N THR A 252 68.20 -13.78 4.52
CA THR A 252 66.85 -13.78 3.94
C THR A 252 66.16 -15.12 4.17
N THR A 253 65.14 -15.15 5.02
CA THR A 253 64.11 -16.20 5.02
C THR A 253 62.80 -15.59 4.59
N ALA A 254 62.54 -15.70 3.29
CA ALA A 254 61.22 -15.59 2.73
C ALA A 254 60.30 -16.59 3.46
N VAL A 255 59.29 -16.09 4.17
CA VAL A 255 58.15 -16.89 4.59
C VAL A 255 57.34 -17.15 3.32
N LEU A 256 57.61 -18.30 2.72
CA LEU A 256 56.84 -18.90 1.65
C LEU A 256 55.39 -19.09 2.13
N ASN A 257 54.49 -18.24 1.65
CA ASN A 257 53.08 -18.61 1.55
C ASN A 257 53.02 -19.88 0.68
N GLN A 258 52.69 -21.01 1.31
CA GLN A 258 52.43 -22.26 0.61
C GLN A 258 51.18 -22.08 -0.27
N GLU A 259 51.38 -21.75 -1.55
CA GLU A 259 50.40 -22.08 -2.57
C GLU A 259 50.22 -23.60 -2.56
N SER A 260 49.00 -24.05 -2.28
CA SER A 260 48.59 -25.45 -2.39
C SER A 260 49.01 -26.04 -3.75
N PRO A 261 49.51 -27.28 -3.82
CA PRO A 261 50.13 -27.81 -5.03
C PRO A 261 49.15 -27.74 -6.22
N ASN A 262 49.60 -27.14 -7.34
CA ASN A 262 48.86 -26.94 -8.59
C ASN A 262 48.09 -28.19 -9.08
N ASN A 263 48.53 -29.39 -8.68
CA ASN A 263 47.90 -30.67 -9.02
C ASN A 263 46.50 -30.84 -8.41
N ILE A 264 46.23 -30.30 -7.21
CA ILE A 264 44.89 -30.44 -6.57
C ILE A 264 43.86 -29.55 -7.28
N LYS A 265 44.22 -28.30 -7.60
CA LYS A 265 43.37 -27.39 -8.39
C LYS A 265 43.09 -27.99 -9.78
N LEU A 266 44.11 -28.58 -10.42
CA LEU A 266 43.95 -29.24 -11.73
C LEU A 266 43.01 -30.45 -11.67
N ILE A 267 43.13 -31.31 -10.66
CA ILE A 267 42.24 -32.46 -10.45
C ILE A 267 40.79 -32.01 -10.26
N TRP A 268 40.55 -30.97 -9.45
CA TRP A 268 39.20 -30.41 -9.26
C TRP A 268 38.60 -29.83 -10.54
N VAL A 269 39.41 -29.14 -11.36
CA VAL A 269 38.97 -28.65 -12.67
C VAL A 269 38.60 -29.80 -13.61
N ILE A 270 39.43 -30.85 -13.67
CA ILE A 270 39.14 -32.05 -14.49
C ILE A 270 37.85 -32.71 -14.02
N LEU A 271 37.67 -32.92 -12.71
CA LEU A 271 36.46 -33.53 -12.15
C LEU A 271 35.21 -32.70 -12.46
N THR A 272 35.31 -31.36 -12.39
CA THR A 272 34.20 -30.45 -12.71
C THR A 272 33.82 -30.52 -14.18
N VAL A 273 34.81 -30.52 -15.09
CA VAL A 273 34.58 -30.63 -16.54
C VAL A 273 33.99 -32.00 -16.89
N VAL A 274 34.54 -33.08 -16.34
CA VAL A 274 33.99 -34.43 -16.51
C VAL A 274 32.55 -34.50 -15.99
N GLY A 275 32.26 -33.90 -14.84
CA GLY A 275 30.91 -33.81 -14.30
C GLY A 275 29.93 -33.08 -15.22
N MET A 276 30.34 -31.95 -15.82
CA MET A 276 29.52 -31.22 -16.79
C MET A 276 29.26 -32.03 -18.08
N ILE A 277 30.26 -32.76 -18.57
CA ILE A 277 30.11 -33.64 -19.75
C ILE A 277 29.12 -34.77 -19.45
N ILE A 278 29.26 -35.41 -18.28
CA ILE A 278 28.33 -36.46 -17.83
C ILE A 278 26.92 -35.90 -17.72
N LEU A 279 26.74 -34.73 -17.10
CA LEU A 279 25.43 -34.06 -17.00
C LEU A 279 24.82 -33.79 -18.38
N GLY A 280 25.60 -33.25 -19.31
CA GLY A 280 25.16 -33.00 -20.69
C GLY A 280 24.73 -34.29 -21.40
N PHE A 281 25.48 -35.38 -21.23
CA PHE A 281 25.15 -36.68 -21.80
C PHE A 281 23.88 -37.29 -21.20
N VAL A 282 23.70 -37.19 -19.87
CA VAL A 282 22.49 -37.63 -19.19
C VAL A 282 21.27 -36.85 -19.69
N ILE A 283 21.37 -35.53 -19.81
CA ILE A 283 20.29 -34.69 -20.35
C ILE A 283 19.98 -35.06 -21.80
N ALA A 284 21.00 -35.30 -22.63
CA ALA A 284 20.81 -35.72 -24.02
C ALA A 284 20.05 -37.05 -24.11
N ILE A 285 20.37 -38.03 -23.25
CA ILE A 285 19.65 -39.31 -23.19
C ILE A 285 18.20 -39.11 -22.75
N VAL A 286 17.95 -38.32 -21.71
CA VAL A 286 16.60 -38.13 -21.17
C VAL A 286 15.69 -37.36 -22.14
N LEU A 287 16.27 -36.44 -22.94
CA LEU A 287 15.53 -35.68 -23.95
C LEU A 287 15.40 -36.40 -25.29
N GLU A 288 15.98 -37.59 -25.47
CA GLU A 288 15.94 -38.31 -26.75
C GLU A 288 14.51 -38.60 -27.24
N PRO A 289 13.55 -39.08 -26.42
CA PRO A 289 12.19 -39.30 -26.90
C PRO A 289 11.57 -38.03 -27.53
N ILE A 290 11.82 -36.86 -26.94
CA ILE A 290 11.36 -35.57 -27.46
C ILE A 290 12.06 -35.22 -28.78
N ARG A 291 13.38 -35.48 -28.87
CA ARG A 291 14.13 -35.26 -30.10
C ARG A 291 13.58 -36.14 -31.21
N HIS A 292 13.38 -37.43 -30.95
CA HIS A 292 12.84 -38.37 -31.92
C HIS A 292 11.45 -37.94 -32.42
N ASP A 293 10.56 -37.48 -31.54
CA ASP A 293 9.22 -37.04 -31.95
C ASP A 293 9.24 -35.71 -32.73
N LEU A 294 10.09 -34.76 -32.34
CA LEU A 294 10.20 -33.45 -33.03
C LEU A 294 10.99 -33.51 -34.34
N PHE A 295 11.96 -34.42 -34.44
CA PHE A 295 13.03 -34.40 -35.45
C PHE A 295 13.30 -35.77 -36.10
N GLY A 296 12.62 -36.84 -35.68
CA GLY A 296 12.76 -38.18 -36.27
C GLY A 296 12.22 -38.26 -37.70
N TRP A 297 11.23 -37.43 -38.05
CA TRP A 297 10.57 -37.44 -39.36
C TRP A 297 11.45 -37.04 -40.55
N TYR A 298 12.58 -36.34 -40.32
CA TYR A 298 13.47 -35.91 -41.41
C TYR A 298 14.65 -36.85 -41.68
N HIS A 299 14.88 -37.86 -40.81
CA HIS A 299 15.97 -38.81 -40.98
C HIS A 299 15.73 -39.66 -42.23
N GLY A 300 16.36 -39.28 -43.34
CA GLY A 300 16.21 -39.89 -44.67
C GLY A 300 15.55 -39.01 -45.73
N SER A 301 14.98 -37.84 -45.37
CA SER A 301 14.15 -37.02 -46.28
C SER A 301 14.73 -35.64 -46.63
N ILE A 302 15.77 -35.18 -45.94
CA ILE A 302 16.39 -33.84 -46.12
C ILE A 302 17.92 -33.97 -46.30
N PRO A 303 18.61 -33.12 -47.11
CA PRO A 303 20.06 -33.17 -47.29
C PRO A 303 20.87 -33.05 -45.99
N ARG A 304 22.03 -33.73 -45.94
CA ARG A 304 22.92 -33.85 -44.76
C ARG A 304 23.32 -32.50 -44.13
N VAL A 305 23.45 -31.44 -44.92
CA VAL A 305 23.82 -30.10 -44.42
C VAL A 305 22.75 -29.53 -43.47
N PHE A 306 21.46 -29.72 -43.79
CA PHE A 306 20.37 -29.27 -42.92
C PHE A 306 20.22 -30.15 -41.68
N GLN A 307 20.46 -31.47 -41.80
CA GLN A 307 20.48 -32.39 -40.65
C GLN A 307 21.55 -31.96 -39.64
N VAL A 308 22.76 -31.68 -40.11
CA VAL A 308 23.86 -31.17 -39.26
C VAL A 308 23.48 -29.84 -38.61
N GLY A 309 22.80 -28.95 -39.34
CA GLY A 309 22.27 -27.70 -38.77
C GLY A 309 21.28 -27.93 -37.62
N LEU A 310 20.34 -28.86 -37.78
CA LEU A 310 19.37 -29.24 -36.75
C LEU A 310 20.04 -29.93 -35.56
N ASP A 311 21.05 -30.77 -35.79
CA ASP A 311 21.84 -31.39 -34.72
C ASP A 311 22.60 -30.33 -33.91
N PHE A 312 23.19 -29.32 -34.55
CA PHE A 312 23.81 -28.19 -33.83
C PHE A 312 22.81 -27.38 -33.01
N ILE A 313 21.59 -27.16 -33.54
CA ILE A 313 20.51 -26.51 -32.78
C ILE A 313 20.17 -27.34 -31.54
N TRP A 314 20.04 -28.65 -31.67
CA TRP A 314 19.72 -29.55 -30.55
C TRP A 314 20.83 -29.59 -29.50
N ILE A 315 22.10 -29.64 -29.93
CA ILE A 315 23.26 -29.50 -29.04
C ILE A 315 23.20 -28.17 -28.29
N GLY A 316 22.81 -27.09 -28.98
CA GLY A 316 22.58 -25.78 -28.37
C GLY A 316 21.49 -25.79 -27.28
N VAL A 317 20.37 -26.49 -27.52
CA VAL A 317 19.29 -26.67 -26.52
C VAL A 317 19.82 -27.39 -25.28
N ILE A 318 20.58 -28.48 -25.46
CA ILE A 318 21.19 -29.22 -24.34
C ILE A 318 22.16 -28.31 -23.57
N ALA A 319 23.01 -27.55 -24.27
CA ALA A 319 23.96 -26.65 -23.64
C ALA A 319 23.27 -25.54 -22.81
N ILE A 320 22.17 -24.97 -23.32
CA ILE A 320 21.36 -23.97 -22.59
C ILE A 320 20.69 -24.61 -21.37
N ALA A 321 20.16 -25.83 -21.49
CA ALA A 321 19.57 -26.56 -20.37
C ALA A 321 20.60 -26.82 -19.27
N VAL A 322 21.80 -27.30 -19.63
CA VAL A 322 22.92 -27.49 -18.69
C VAL A 322 23.28 -26.16 -18.02
N ALA A 323 23.47 -25.09 -18.79
CA ALA A 323 23.81 -23.78 -18.26
C ALA A 323 22.74 -23.25 -17.29
N GLY A 324 21.46 -23.40 -17.62
CA GLY A 324 20.35 -23.02 -16.76
C GLY A 324 20.30 -23.79 -15.45
N LEU A 325 20.59 -25.10 -15.47
CA LEU A 325 20.65 -25.92 -14.25
C LEU A 325 21.85 -25.58 -13.36
N LEU A 326 22.97 -25.15 -13.96
CA LEU A 326 24.16 -24.74 -13.21
C LEU A 326 24.08 -23.30 -12.68
N ALA A 327 23.33 -22.41 -13.34
CA ALA A 327 23.23 -20.99 -13.00
C ALA A 327 22.91 -20.68 -11.51
N PRO A 328 21.94 -21.33 -10.84
CA PRO A 328 21.63 -21.03 -9.46
C PRO A 328 22.63 -21.64 -8.45
N LEU A 329 23.49 -22.58 -8.86
CA LEU A 329 24.32 -23.35 -7.92
C LEU A 329 25.31 -22.50 -7.12
N GLU A 330 25.89 -21.45 -7.72
CA GLU A 330 26.75 -20.49 -6.99
C GLU A 330 25.99 -19.83 -5.84
N THR A 331 24.75 -19.44 -6.10
CA THR A 331 23.89 -18.76 -5.12
C THR A 331 23.47 -19.72 -4.00
N LEU A 332 23.08 -20.93 -4.40
CA LEU A 332 22.59 -21.96 -3.50
C LEU A 332 23.71 -22.52 -2.62
N GLY A 333 24.89 -22.76 -3.18
CA GLY A 333 26.07 -23.20 -2.44
C GLY A 333 26.52 -22.15 -1.41
N TRP A 334 26.46 -20.86 -1.77
CA TRP A 334 26.77 -19.76 -0.86
C TRP A 334 25.79 -19.73 0.33
N TRP A 335 24.50 -19.82 0.04
CA TRP A 335 23.48 -19.86 1.09
C TRP A 335 23.58 -21.08 2.01
N ALA A 336 23.88 -22.24 1.42
CA ALA A 336 24.02 -23.51 2.13
C ALA A 336 25.33 -23.61 2.94
N GLY A 337 26.27 -22.67 2.76
CA GLY A 337 27.58 -22.71 3.41
C GLY A 337 28.50 -23.79 2.85
N TRP A 338 28.35 -24.14 1.57
CA TRP A 338 29.19 -25.14 0.89
C TRP A 338 30.56 -24.59 0.46
N TYR A 339 30.72 -23.27 0.46
CA TYR A 339 32.00 -22.59 0.27
C TYR A 339 32.64 -22.30 1.64
N SER A 340 33.98 -22.35 1.74
CA SER A 340 34.69 -22.09 3.00
C SER A 340 34.38 -20.68 3.55
N ASP A 341 34.50 -20.52 4.87
CA ASP A 341 34.33 -19.25 5.61
C ASP A 341 35.30 -18.11 5.17
N GLU A 342 36.14 -18.36 4.17
CA GLU A 342 37.19 -17.46 3.65
C GLU A 342 36.76 -16.62 2.45
N VAL A 343 35.50 -16.67 2.00
CA VAL A 343 35.02 -15.72 0.97
C VAL A 343 34.83 -14.36 1.62
N ASP A 344 35.90 -13.58 1.66
CA ASP A 344 35.89 -12.22 2.15
C ASP A 344 35.15 -11.32 1.15
N THR A 345 33.86 -11.09 1.40
CA THR A 345 33.08 -10.09 0.64
C THR A 345 33.57 -8.64 0.84
N THR A 346 34.70 -8.44 1.54
CA THR A 346 35.41 -7.16 1.66
C THR A 346 36.54 -6.95 0.63
N GLU A 347 36.92 -7.98 -0.14
CA GLU A 347 37.75 -7.84 -1.34
C GLU A 347 36.91 -7.28 -2.50
N ASN A 348 37.45 -6.34 -3.30
CA ASN A 348 36.76 -5.63 -4.38
C ASN A 348 35.46 -4.90 -3.97
N VAL A 349 35.39 -4.40 -2.73
CA VAL A 349 34.30 -3.51 -2.31
C VAL A 349 34.47 -2.19 -3.05
N GLY A 350 33.48 -1.85 -3.88
CA GLY A 350 33.47 -0.68 -4.76
C GLY A 350 34.00 0.59 -4.11
N GLN A 351 34.52 1.48 -4.96
CA GLN A 351 35.22 2.69 -4.54
C GLN A 351 34.39 3.92 -4.85
N LEU A 352 34.58 4.98 -4.05
CA LEU A 352 34.10 6.31 -4.39
C LEU A 352 34.74 6.76 -5.70
N ALA A 353 33.92 7.32 -6.60
CA ALA A 353 34.41 7.88 -7.85
C ALA A 353 35.34 9.08 -7.61
N GLU A 354 35.03 9.89 -6.59
CA GLU A 354 35.87 10.99 -6.11
C GLU A 354 36.07 10.87 -4.59
N PRO A 355 37.27 11.12 -4.05
CA PRO A 355 37.53 11.04 -2.62
C PRO A 355 36.78 12.12 -1.84
N LEU A 356 36.22 11.76 -0.68
CA LEU A 356 35.57 12.70 0.22
C LEU A 356 36.60 13.65 0.87
N THR A 357 36.30 14.94 0.92
CA THR A 357 37.09 15.92 1.70
C THR A 357 36.62 15.96 3.17
N GLU A 358 37.51 16.30 4.11
CA GLU A 358 37.28 16.17 5.58
C GLU A 358 36.06 16.95 6.14
N ASN A 359 35.47 17.89 5.38
CA ASN A 359 34.33 18.72 5.81
C ASN A 359 33.08 18.60 4.91
N GLN A 360 33.02 17.60 4.03
CA GLN A 360 31.96 17.48 3.03
C GLN A 360 30.71 16.80 3.61
N SER A 361 29.59 17.55 3.73
CA SER A 361 28.32 16.99 4.18
C SER A 361 27.59 16.27 3.03
N ILE A 362 27.56 14.94 3.08
CA ILE A 362 26.86 14.12 2.08
C ILE A 362 25.35 14.14 2.32
N THR A 363 24.61 14.43 1.25
CA THR A 363 23.14 14.48 1.25
C THR A 363 22.52 13.28 0.53
N ARG A 364 23.29 12.53 -0.26
CA ARG A 364 22.83 11.34 -0.98
C ARG A 364 24.00 10.44 -1.38
N TYR A 365 23.78 9.13 -1.32
CA TYR A 365 24.68 8.13 -1.91
C TYR A 365 24.08 7.58 -3.20
N VAL A 366 24.88 7.51 -4.26
CA VAL A 366 24.52 6.94 -5.56
C VAL A 366 25.39 5.72 -5.81
N ILE A 367 24.80 4.61 -6.22
CA ILE A 367 25.53 3.36 -6.51
C ILE A 367 25.22 2.92 -7.94
N TYR A 368 26.25 2.66 -8.74
CA TYR A 368 26.10 2.16 -10.10
C TYR A 368 26.17 0.63 -10.16
N LEU A 369 25.19 0.03 -10.85
CA LEU A 369 25.06 -1.40 -11.11
C LEU A 369 25.03 -1.64 -12.62
N ASP A 370 26.05 -2.34 -13.11
CA ASP A 370 26.27 -2.54 -14.54
C ASP A 370 25.38 -3.62 -15.17
N GLY A 371 25.32 -3.63 -16.51
CA GLY A 371 24.51 -4.52 -17.33
C GLY A 371 25.13 -5.88 -17.62
N ILE A 372 24.41 -6.70 -18.40
CA ILE A 372 24.72 -8.13 -18.61
C ILE A 372 26.06 -8.40 -19.31
N SER A 373 26.74 -7.37 -19.80
CA SER A 373 28.06 -7.48 -20.41
C SER A 373 29.20 -7.47 -19.37
N GLN A 374 28.91 -7.35 -18.07
CA GLN A 374 29.93 -7.33 -17.01
C GLN A 374 30.59 -8.71 -16.81
N SER A 375 31.93 -8.78 -16.84
CA SER A 375 32.70 -10.00 -16.51
C SER A 375 33.71 -9.84 -15.36
N SER A 376 34.10 -8.59 -15.06
CA SER A 376 35.07 -8.20 -14.04
C SER A 376 34.69 -6.81 -13.49
N SER A 377 35.33 -6.38 -12.40
CA SER A 377 35.12 -5.06 -11.79
C SER A 377 35.50 -3.88 -12.68
N THR A 378 36.22 -4.13 -13.78
CA THR A 378 36.51 -3.13 -14.83
C THR A 378 35.37 -3.07 -15.83
N TYR A 379 34.92 -1.85 -16.15
CA TYR A 379 33.81 -1.62 -17.08
C TYR A 379 34.23 -1.66 -18.55
N LEU A 380 33.25 -1.83 -19.43
CA LEU A 380 33.43 -1.65 -20.87
C LEU A 380 33.61 -0.16 -21.22
N PRO A 381 34.22 0.17 -22.38
CA PRO A 381 34.55 1.56 -22.73
C PRO A 381 33.37 2.54 -22.72
N ASP A 382 32.18 2.09 -23.13
CA ASP A 382 30.94 2.89 -23.12
C ASP A 382 30.44 3.19 -21.71
N VAL A 383 30.51 2.21 -20.81
CA VAL A 383 30.15 2.37 -19.40
C VAL A 383 31.18 3.21 -18.64
N GLU A 384 32.48 3.04 -18.94
CA GLU A 384 33.53 3.88 -18.36
C GLU A 384 33.37 5.34 -18.81
N ALA A 385 33.13 5.59 -20.10
CA ALA A 385 32.83 6.92 -20.62
C ALA A 385 31.60 7.55 -19.95
N PHE A 386 30.55 6.77 -19.68
CA PHE A 386 29.39 7.24 -18.93
C PHE A 386 29.73 7.63 -17.49
N LEU A 387 30.47 6.81 -16.76
CA LEU A 387 30.83 7.09 -15.37
C LEU A 387 31.81 8.25 -15.25
N ASP A 388 32.75 8.38 -16.19
CA ASP A 388 33.72 9.47 -16.27
C ASP A 388 33.04 10.80 -16.64
N ALA A 389 31.92 10.77 -17.35
CA ALA A 389 31.09 11.94 -17.61
C ALA A 389 30.13 12.26 -16.44
N LEU A 390 29.59 11.23 -15.76
CA LEU A 390 28.63 11.41 -14.67
C LEU A 390 29.28 11.92 -13.38
N ALA A 391 30.41 11.35 -12.97
CA ALA A 391 31.09 11.69 -11.72
C ALA A 391 31.34 13.21 -11.56
N PRO A 392 31.97 13.92 -12.52
CA PRO A 392 32.20 15.36 -12.40
C PRO A 392 30.93 16.21 -12.57
N ALA A 393 29.85 15.65 -13.11
CA ALA A 393 28.58 16.36 -13.28
C ALA A 393 27.69 16.33 -12.02
N LEU A 394 27.98 15.44 -11.08
CA LEU A 394 27.26 15.33 -9.81
C LEU A 394 27.59 16.52 -8.89
N PRO A 395 26.61 17.04 -8.13
CA PRO A 395 26.88 18.00 -7.07
C PRO A 395 27.87 17.44 -6.03
N GLU A 396 28.73 18.30 -5.48
CA GLU A 396 29.74 17.91 -4.48
C GLU A 396 29.12 17.18 -3.27
N ASN A 397 27.88 17.46 -2.89
CA ASN A 397 27.22 16.80 -1.76
C ASN A 397 26.58 15.44 -2.10
N ILE A 398 26.87 14.84 -3.27
CA ILE A 398 26.38 13.52 -3.70
C ILE A 398 27.57 12.59 -3.94
N ALA A 399 27.63 11.48 -3.21
CA ALA A 399 28.72 10.52 -3.31
C ALA A 399 28.38 9.37 -4.27
N LEU A 400 29.15 9.18 -5.34
CA LEU A 400 29.01 8.07 -6.29
C LEU A 400 29.94 6.91 -5.94
N ILE A 401 29.39 5.70 -5.83
CA ILE A 401 30.13 4.45 -5.64
C ILE A 401 30.06 3.62 -6.93
N ARG A 402 31.23 3.23 -7.45
CA ARG A 402 31.40 2.38 -8.65
C ARG A 402 32.32 1.18 -8.38
N GLY A 403 32.37 0.23 -9.31
CA GLY A 403 33.24 -0.96 -9.27
C GLY A 403 32.65 -2.20 -8.59
N LEU A 404 31.33 -2.31 -8.48
CA LEU A 404 30.65 -3.46 -7.84
C LEU A 404 30.36 -4.61 -8.81
N MET A 405 30.46 -5.86 -8.32
CA MET A 405 30.04 -7.04 -9.07
C MET A 405 28.57 -7.36 -8.87
N THR A 406 27.77 -7.14 -9.91
CA THR A 406 26.31 -7.30 -9.86
C THR A 406 25.84 -8.70 -10.24
N TYR A 407 26.73 -9.52 -10.83
CA TYR A 407 26.43 -10.87 -11.31
C TYR A 407 27.16 -11.99 -10.57
N SER A 408 27.74 -11.73 -9.39
CA SER A 408 28.31 -12.77 -8.51
C SER A 408 28.03 -12.47 -7.04
N VAL A 409 27.45 -13.44 -6.34
CA VAL A 409 27.17 -13.32 -4.90
C VAL A 409 28.44 -13.42 -4.04
N LEU A 410 29.50 -14.01 -4.62
CA LEU A 410 30.81 -14.14 -3.99
C LEU A 410 31.71 -12.91 -4.22
N ASN A 411 31.23 -11.88 -4.93
CA ASN A 411 32.00 -10.71 -5.36
C ASN A 411 33.28 -11.05 -6.16
N ASN A 412 33.33 -12.23 -6.79
CA ASN A 412 34.48 -12.73 -7.54
C ASN A 412 34.29 -12.58 -9.06
N SER A 413 35.27 -11.97 -9.74
CA SER A 413 35.33 -11.86 -11.20
C SER A 413 35.38 -13.23 -11.90
N LEU A 414 35.01 -13.27 -13.19
CA LEU A 414 35.00 -14.52 -13.99
C LEU A 414 36.40 -15.01 -14.37
N ASP A 415 37.40 -14.13 -14.35
CA ASP A 415 38.79 -14.36 -14.76
C ASP A 415 39.71 -14.84 -13.62
N GLN A 416 39.22 -14.85 -12.38
CA GLN A 416 40.00 -15.15 -11.17
C GLN A 416 39.40 -16.33 -10.38
N ASN A 417 40.25 -17.27 -9.94
CA ASN A 417 39.92 -18.34 -8.98
C ASN A 417 38.69 -19.23 -9.31
N ARG A 418 38.39 -19.48 -10.60
CA ARG A 418 37.29 -20.36 -11.06
C ARG A 418 37.77 -21.48 -12.01
N PRO A 419 37.10 -22.66 -12.03
CA PRO A 419 37.27 -23.63 -13.12
C PRO A 419 36.97 -22.96 -14.47
N LEU A 420 37.84 -23.17 -15.47
CA LEU A 420 37.78 -22.54 -16.80
C LEU A 420 38.11 -21.03 -16.88
N ALA A 421 38.76 -20.42 -15.87
CA ALA A 421 39.20 -19.01 -15.94
C ALA A 421 40.05 -18.66 -17.19
N PHE A 422 40.78 -19.63 -17.77
CA PHE A 422 41.47 -19.46 -19.06
C PHE A 422 40.50 -19.17 -20.23
N PHE A 423 39.37 -19.86 -20.29
CA PHE A 423 38.35 -19.66 -21.33
C PHE A 423 37.69 -18.29 -21.20
N TRP A 424 37.36 -17.86 -19.97
CA TRP A 424 36.78 -16.54 -19.73
C TRP A 424 37.73 -15.40 -20.08
N ARG A 425 39.04 -15.54 -19.79
CA ARG A 425 40.06 -14.56 -20.23
C ARG A 425 40.16 -14.46 -21.75
N LEU A 426 39.99 -15.57 -22.47
CA LEU A 426 39.96 -15.58 -23.94
C LEU A 426 38.69 -14.90 -24.48
N ALA A 427 37.53 -15.22 -23.90
CA ALA A 427 36.25 -14.58 -24.26
C ALA A 427 36.29 -13.06 -24.01
N ASP A 428 36.85 -12.62 -22.88
CA ASP A 428 36.99 -11.20 -22.54
C ASP A 428 37.92 -10.46 -23.52
N ARG A 429 39.10 -11.02 -23.84
CA ARG A 429 40.02 -10.41 -24.83
C ARG A 429 39.36 -10.19 -26.18
N LEU A 430 38.61 -11.19 -26.67
CA LEU A 430 37.93 -11.12 -27.96
C LEU A 430 36.73 -10.16 -27.93
N ARG A 431 36.07 -10.02 -26.77
CA ARG A 431 34.98 -9.07 -26.55
C ARG A 431 35.46 -7.62 -26.49
N PHE A 432 36.56 -7.33 -25.79
CA PHE A 432 37.16 -5.97 -25.77
C PHE A 432 37.61 -5.54 -27.16
N ALA A 433 37.99 -6.48 -28.03
CA ALA A 433 38.33 -6.20 -29.44
C ALA A 433 37.09 -6.07 -30.34
N ASN A 434 36.04 -6.86 -30.11
CA ASN A 434 34.77 -6.79 -30.84
C ASN A 434 33.58 -7.17 -29.94
N PRO A 435 32.75 -6.21 -29.52
CA PRO A 435 31.54 -6.44 -28.71
C PRO A 435 30.54 -7.42 -29.34
N ALA A 436 30.56 -7.61 -30.66
CA ALA A 436 29.69 -8.53 -31.41
C ALA A 436 30.28 -9.95 -31.58
N SER A 437 31.40 -10.28 -30.92
CA SER A 437 32.02 -11.61 -31.04
C SER A 437 31.14 -12.73 -30.47
N ILE A 438 31.09 -13.88 -31.17
CA ILE A 438 30.32 -15.07 -30.77
C ILE A 438 30.72 -15.58 -29.38
N LEU A 439 32.01 -15.45 -29.02
CA LEU A 439 32.51 -15.84 -27.69
C LEU A 439 32.12 -14.83 -26.60
N GLY A 440 31.98 -13.53 -26.92
CA GLY A 440 31.45 -12.52 -26.01
C GLY A 440 29.96 -12.73 -25.68
N LEU A 441 29.18 -13.28 -26.62
CA LEU A 441 27.77 -13.63 -26.42
C LEU A 441 27.57 -14.66 -25.28
N ILE A 442 28.55 -15.53 -25.03
CA ILE A 442 28.48 -16.55 -23.98
C ILE A 442 28.44 -15.91 -22.58
N VAL A 443 29.18 -14.82 -22.35
CA VAL A 443 29.12 -14.05 -21.09
C VAL A 443 27.72 -13.46 -20.91
N ASN A 444 27.16 -12.87 -21.97
CA ASN A 444 25.82 -12.29 -21.94
C ASN A 444 24.76 -13.35 -21.65
N ILE A 445 24.84 -14.53 -22.27
CA ILE A 445 23.93 -15.66 -22.00
C ILE A 445 24.03 -16.08 -20.52
N ARG A 446 25.24 -16.22 -19.97
CA ARG A 446 25.43 -16.53 -18.55
C ARG A 446 24.79 -15.46 -17.66
N ASN A 447 25.02 -14.19 -17.93
CA ASN A 447 24.48 -13.11 -17.09
C ASN A 447 22.96 -12.96 -17.24
N VAL A 448 22.37 -13.25 -18.41
CA VAL A 448 20.92 -13.35 -18.59
C VAL A 448 20.33 -14.47 -17.73
N LEU A 449 20.99 -15.62 -17.63
CA LEU A 449 20.57 -16.68 -16.71
C LEU A 449 20.65 -16.23 -15.24
N ILE A 450 21.63 -15.39 -14.87
CA ILE A 450 21.70 -14.81 -13.53
C ILE A 450 20.59 -13.76 -13.30
N VAL A 451 20.23 -12.96 -14.30
CA VAL A 451 19.03 -12.10 -14.25
C VAL A 451 17.78 -12.96 -14.02
N ALA A 452 17.67 -14.13 -14.68
CA ALA A 452 16.59 -15.08 -14.44
C ALA A 452 16.63 -15.66 -13.00
N VAL A 453 17.81 -15.92 -12.43
CA VAL A 453 17.97 -16.30 -11.01
C VAL A 453 17.42 -15.20 -10.09
N SER A 454 17.81 -13.93 -10.32
CA SER A 454 17.31 -12.78 -9.55
C SER A 454 15.79 -12.60 -9.65
N ALA A 455 15.22 -12.84 -10.83
CA ALA A 455 13.79 -12.66 -11.12
C ALA A 455 12.90 -13.83 -10.66
N ASP A 456 13.45 -15.02 -10.46
CA ASP A 456 12.75 -16.22 -9.99
C ASP A 456 12.35 -16.08 -8.51
N GLN A 457 11.10 -16.43 -8.18
CA GLN A 457 10.58 -16.31 -6.82
C GLN A 457 11.23 -17.30 -5.83
N ARG A 458 11.87 -18.36 -6.33
CA ARG A 458 12.52 -19.42 -5.55
C ARG A 458 13.97 -19.05 -5.24
N TYR A 459 14.72 -18.65 -6.27
CA TYR A 459 16.16 -18.35 -6.15
C TYR A 459 16.45 -16.87 -5.84
N GLY A 460 15.62 -15.96 -6.36
CA GLY A 460 15.80 -14.52 -6.29
C GLY A 460 15.96 -13.98 -4.87
N PRO A 461 15.12 -14.35 -3.88
CA PRO A 461 15.28 -13.83 -2.51
C PRO A 461 16.68 -14.04 -1.92
N ILE A 462 17.30 -15.19 -2.19
CA ILE A 462 18.65 -15.52 -1.74
C ILE A 462 19.68 -14.70 -2.51
N TYR A 463 19.57 -14.68 -3.84
CA TYR A 463 20.49 -13.95 -4.71
C TYR A 463 20.50 -12.44 -4.43
N ASN A 464 19.31 -11.84 -4.40
CA ASN A 464 19.10 -10.41 -4.26
C ASN A 464 19.52 -9.92 -2.86
N GLN A 465 19.40 -10.77 -1.84
CA GLN A 465 19.97 -10.50 -0.52
C GLN A 465 21.49 -10.50 -0.55
N GLY A 466 22.12 -11.45 -1.26
CA GLY A 466 23.56 -11.46 -1.47
C GLY A 466 24.08 -10.19 -2.16
N ILE A 467 23.41 -9.74 -3.22
CA ILE A 467 23.74 -8.47 -3.88
C ILE A 467 23.49 -7.27 -2.95
N ALA A 468 22.41 -7.27 -2.16
CA ALA A 468 22.18 -6.22 -1.17
C ALA A 468 23.29 -6.16 -0.10
N GLN A 469 23.86 -7.31 0.28
CA GLN A 469 25.00 -7.37 1.21
C GLN A 469 26.25 -6.75 0.60
N ILE A 470 26.52 -6.97 -0.68
CA ILE A 470 27.63 -6.35 -1.42
C ILE A 470 27.46 -4.82 -1.42
N ILE A 471 26.26 -4.32 -1.75
CA ILE A 471 25.96 -2.88 -1.76
C ILE A 471 26.09 -2.29 -0.34
N TYR A 472 25.58 -3.01 0.67
CA TYR A 472 25.69 -2.61 2.06
C TYR A 472 27.15 -2.49 2.51
N ASN A 473 27.98 -3.49 2.22
CA ASN A 473 29.41 -3.45 2.55
C ASN A 473 30.10 -2.26 1.87
N ALA A 474 29.74 -1.96 0.62
CA ALA A 474 30.25 -0.81 -0.11
C ALA A 474 29.84 0.52 0.51
N LEU A 475 28.59 0.66 0.93
CA LEU A 475 28.13 1.85 1.64
C LEU A 475 28.88 2.08 2.95
N ILE A 476 28.99 1.05 3.79
CA ILE A 476 29.67 1.16 5.10
C ILE A 476 31.16 1.48 4.91
N LYS A 477 31.84 0.80 3.99
CA LYS A 477 33.26 1.07 3.69
C LYS A 477 33.51 2.50 3.22
N ASN A 478 32.57 3.07 2.48
CA ASN A 478 32.67 4.43 1.92
C ASN A 478 31.95 5.50 2.77
N GLY A 479 31.74 5.24 4.07
CA GLY A 479 31.37 6.27 5.04
C GLY A 479 29.87 6.44 5.33
N TYR A 480 29.00 5.55 4.82
CA TYR A 480 27.57 5.59 5.14
C TYR A 480 27.31 5.27 6.62
N GLN A 481 26.63 6.17 7.34
CA GLN A 481 26.28 5.99 8.74
C GLN A 481 24.90 5.34 8.88
N LEU A 482 24.81 4.21 9.61
CA LEU A 482 23.55 3.52 9.88
C LEU A 482 22.60 4.41 10.70
N GLY A 483 21.32 4.44 10.32
CA GLY A 483 20.31 5.28 10.97
C GLY A 483 20.39 6.77 10.64
N SER A 484 21.30 7.20 9.76
CA SER A 484 21.40 8.60 9.30
C SER A 484 20.21 9.07 8.47
N ASN A 485 19.41 8.14 7.93
CA ASN A 485 18.32 8.39 6.97
C ASN A 485 18.74 9.13 5.69
N ILE A 486 20.05 9.19 5.38
CA ILE A 486 20.55 9.77 4.12
C ILE A 486 20.02 8.91 2.95
N PRO A 487 19.35 9.49 1.95
CA PRO A 487 18.82 8.75 0.81
C PRO A 487 19.90 8.00 0.01
N ILE A 488 19.52 6.84 -0.51
CA ILE A 488 20.34 5.99 -1.39
C ILE A 488 19.65 5.88 -2.75
N THR A 489 20.40 6.10 -3.84
CA THR A 489 19.91 5.91 -5.21
C THR A 489 20.73 4.85 -5.93
N LEU A 490 20.06 3.81 -6.43
CA LEU A 490 20.68 2.77 -7.25
C LEU A 490 20.48 3.09 -8.73
N ILE A 491 21.55 3.23 -9.49
CA ILE A 491 21.52 3.38 -10.95
C ILE A 491 21.82 2.03 -11.57
N GLY A 492 20.87 1.45 -12.30
CA GLY A 492 21.03 0.13 -12.93
C GLY A 492 20.93 0.20 -14.45
N TYR A 493 21.96 -0.23 -15.16
CA TYR A 493 21.94 -0.34 -16.63
C TYR A 493 21.51 -1.74 -17.09
N SER A 494 20.55 -1.82 -18.03
CA SER A 494 20.09 -3.09 -18.60
C SER A 494 19.70 -4.13 -17.52
N GLY A 495 20.37 -5.29 -17.45
CA GLY A 495 20.16 -6.27 -16.38
C GLY A 495 20.46 -5.75 -14.96
N GLY A 496 21.32 -4.73 -14.82
CA GLY A 496 21.59 -4.03 -13.56
C GLY A 496 20.35 -3.33 -12.99
N GLY A 497 19.37 -2.97 -13.84
CA GLY A 497 18.07 -2.46 -13.40
C GLY A 497 17.28 -3.49 -12.59
N GLN A 498 17.28 -4.76 -13.02
CA GLN A 498 16.69 -5.87 -12.25
C GLN A 498 17.41 -6.04 -10.91
N MET A 499 18.75 -6.04 -10.90
CA MET A 499 19.54 -6.22 -9.68
C MET A 499 19.29 -5.09 -8.68
N SER A 500 19.21 -3.84 -9.16
CA SER A 500 18.90 -2.66 -8.36
C SER A 500 17.51 -2.76 -7.72
N ALA A 501 16.48 -2.99 -8.55
CA ALA A 501 15.11 -3.09 -8.08
C ALA A 501 14.87 -4.26 -7.13
N ALA A 502 15.56 -5.38 -7.34
CA ALA A 502 15.36 -6.60 -6.57
C ALA A 502 16.12 -6.61 -5.23
N SER A 503 17.29 -5.96 -5.16
CA SER A 503 18.11 -5.87 -3.94
C SER A 503 17.65 -4.74 -3.00
N ALA A 504 17.10 -3.65 -3.54
CA ALA A 504 16.71 -2.48 -2.76
C ALA A 504 15.77 -2.74 -1.56
N PRO A 505 14.76 -3.64 -1.62
CA PRO A 505 13.95 -3.96 -0.44
C PRO A 505 14.74 -4.57 0.73
N PHE A 506 15.79 -5.34 0.43
CA PHE A 506 16.68 -5.91 1.44
C PHE A 506 17.62 -4.84 1.99
N LEU A 507 18.17 -4.00 1.11
CA LEU A 507 19.04 -2.89 1.49
C LEU A 507 18.32 -1.88 2.39
N ARG A 508 17.06 -1.53 2.08
CA ARG A 508 16.22 -0.65 2.92
C ARG A 508 16.04 -1.22 4.32
N ARG A 509 15.81 -2.54 4.42
CA ARG A 509 15.66 -3.21 5.72
C ARG A 509 16.94 -3.15 6.55
N ALA A 510 18.10 -3.28 5.90
CA ALA A 510 19.40 -3.26 6.58
C ALA A 510 19.83 -1.84 7.00
N THR A 511 19.53 -0.82 6.19
CA THR A 511 20.02 0.56 6.40
C THR A 511 19.02 1.50 7.05
N GLY A 512 17.72 1.22 6.94
CA GLY A 512 16.63 2.14 7.30
C GLY A 512 16.43 3.31 6.33
N ALA A 513 17.24 3.41 5.27
CA ALA A 513 17.30 4.56 4.38
C ALA A 513 16.11 4.64 3.40
N PRO A 514 15.71 5.85 2.97
CA PRO A 514 14.93 6.03 1.75
C PRO A 514 15.74 5.55 0.52
N ILE A 515 15.14 4.73 -0.34
CA ILE A 515 15.82 4.17 -1.52
C ILE A 515 15.05 4.44 -2.82
N ASP A 516 15.72 5.09 -3.76
CA ASP A 516 15.29 5.30 -5.15
C ASP A 516 16.05 4.39 -6.12
N VAL A 517 15.43 4.05 -7.25
CA VAL A 517 16.09 3.34 -8.35
C VAL A 517 15.95 4.13 -9.65
N ILE A 518 17.06 4.38 -10.33
CA ILE A 518 17.12 4.90 -11.70
C ILE A 518 17.56 3.75 -12.61
N SER A 519 16.65 3.29 -13.47
CA SER A 519 16.86 2.18 -14.38
C SER A 519 17.06 2.70 -15.79
N LEU A 520 18.20 2.38 -16.41
CA LEU A 520 18.57 2.77 -17.76
C LEU A 520 18.35 1.59 -18.70
N GLY A 521 17.25 1.60 -19.46
CA GLY A 521 16.85 0.50 -20.35
C GLY A 521 16.60 -0.82 -19.61
N GLY A 522 16.33 -0.80 -18.31
CA GLY A 522 16.42 -2.00 -17.48
C GLY A 522 15.27 -3.00 -17.67
N VAL A 523 15.60 -4.29 -17.67
CA VAL A 523 14.63 -5.40 -17.84
C VAL A 523 14.21 -5.94 -16.48
N ILE A 524 13.23 -5.28 -15.85
CA ILE A 524 12.82 -5.56 -14.47
C ILE A 524 11.64 -6.54 -14.43
N SER A 525 11.69 -7.51 -13.51
CA SER A 525 10.63 -8.47 -13.21
C SER A 525 9.53 -7.86 -12.35
N GLY A 526 8.28 -8.22 -12.63
CA GLY A 526 7.14 -7.81 -11.79
C GLY A 526 7.06 -8.54 -10.44
N ASN A 527 8.00 -9.45 -10.15
CA ASN A 527 8.15 -10.10 -8.85
C ASN A 527 8.96 -9.26 -7.85
N CYS A 528 9.68 -8.22 -8.30
CA CYS A 528 10.41 -7.31 -7.42
C CYS A 528 9.41 -6.51 -6.56
N ASN A 529 9.61 -6.44 -5.25
CA ASN A 529 8.72 -5.70 -4.36
C ASN A 529 8.98 -4.18 -4.42
N LEU A 530 8.60 -3.58 -5.56
CA LEU A 530 8.78 -2.15 -5.85
C LEU A 530 7.99 -1.24 -4.90
N LEU A 531 7.01 -1.78 -4.16
CA LEU A 531 6.23 -1.01 -3.18
C LEU A 531 7.08 -0.51 -2.01
N ASN A 532 8.22 -1.17 -1.75
CA ASN A 532 9.17 -0.79 -0.72
C ASN A 532 10.19 0.27 -1.17
N LEU A 533 10.15 0.71 -2.43
CA LEU A 533 10.98 1.82 -2.91
C LEU A 533 10.28 3.15 -2.62
N GLU A 534 11.06 4.21 -2.52
CA GLU A 534 10.50 5.57 -2.63
C GLU A 534 10.02 5.77 -4.06
N HIS A 535 10.91 5.55 -5.05
CA HIS A 535 10.52 5.60 -6.46
C HIS A 535 11.40 4.73 -7.38
N LEU A 536 10.81 4.29 -8.51
CA LEU A 536 11.51 3.69 -9.64
C LEU A 536 11.38 4.60 -10.87
N TYR A 537 12.47 5.22 -11.31
CA TYR A 537 12.57 5.96 -12.56
C TYR A 537 13.08 5.02 -13.64
N GLN A 538 12.28 4.76 -14.68
CA GLN A 538 12.63 3.86 -15.77
C GLN A 538 12.82 4.70 -17.05
N LEU A 539 14.08 4.93 -17.43
CA LEU A 539 14.46 5.68 -18.63
C LEU A 539 14.62 4.70 -19.79
N VAL A 540 13.87 4.91 -20.88
CA VAL A 540 13.80 3.97 -22.02
C VAL A 540 13.76 4.75 -23.33
N GLY A 541 14.60 4.35 -24.29
CA GLY A 541 14.51 4.87 -25.65
C GLY A 541 13.41 4.20 -26.48
N ASP A 542 12.78 4.93 -27.38
CA ASP A 542 11.71 4.41 -28.24
C ASP A 542 12.20 3.32 -29.20
N LYS A 543 13.52 3.24 -29.49
CA LYS A 543 14.14 2.19 -30.30
C LYS A 543 14.78 1.07 -29.45
N ASP A 544 14.67 1.13 -28.13
CA ASP A 544 15.14 0.07 -27.23
C ASP A 544 14.27 -1.19 -27.38
N GLN A 545 14.82 -2.25 -27.99
CA GLN A 545 14.13 -3.54 -28.13
C GLN A 545 14.32 -4.46 -26.93
N VAL A 546 15.29 -4.17 -26.05
CA VAL A 546 15.63 -5.02 -24.92
C VAL A 546 14.64 -4.79 -23.78
N GLU A 547 14.32 -3.53 -23.44
CA GLU A 547 13.30 -3.24 -22.40
C GLU A 547 11.93 -3.81 -22.77
N ARG A 548 11.58 -3.78 -24.06
CA ARG A 548 10.31 -4.32 -24.60
C ARG A 548 10.14 -5.82 -24.36
N LEU A 549 11.23 -6.57 -24.18
CA LEU A 549 11.16 -7.98 -23.79
C LEU A 549 10.67 -8.16 -22.36
N GLY A 550 10.85 -7.18 -21.48
CA GLY A 550 10.45 -7.26 -20.07
C GLY A 550 8.96 -7.58 -19.88
N PRO A 551 8.02 -6.79 -20.43
CA PRO A 551 6.60 -7.12 -20.38
C PRO A 551 6.24 -8.46 -21.02
N ILE A 552 7.00 -8.96 -22.01
CA ILE A 552 6.73 -10.25 -22.66
C ILE A 552 7.20 -11.41 -21.77
N MET A 553 8.45 -11.32 -21.30
CA MET A 553 9.08 -12.35 -20.49
C MET A 553 8.46 -12.47 -19.11
N PHE A 554 7.94 -11.38 -18.53
CA PHE A 554 7.39 -11.34 -17.17
C PHE A 554 5.85 -11.20 -17.15
N PRO A 555 5.09 -12.30 -17.03
CA PRO A 555 3.63 -12.26 -16.91
C PRO A 555 3.13 -11.38 -15.76
N SER A 556 3.93 -11.26 -14.69
CA SER A 556 3.63 -10.36 -13.57
C SER A 556 3.59 -8.87 -13.96
N ARG A 557 4.09 -8.48 -15.15
CA ARG A 557 3.92 -7.13 -15.71
C ARG A 557 2.66 -6.98 -16.57
N TRP A 558 1.95 -8.07 -16.87
CA TRP A 558 0.75 -8.03 -17.71
C TRP A 558 -0.41 -7.37 -16.96
N LYS A 559 -1.20 -6.56 -17.68
CA LYS A 559 -2.34 -5.82 -17.10
C LYS A 559 -3.40 -6.74 -16.47
N ILE A 560 -3.49 -8.00 -16.92
CA ILE A 560 -4.43 -8.99 -16.40
C ILE A 560 -4.06 -9.55 -15.02
N ILE A 561 -2.85 -9.27 -14.51
CA ILE A 561 -2.41 -9.64 -13.17
C ILE A 561 -2.34 -8.38 -12.29
N PRO A 562 -3.49 -7.78 -11.91
CA PRO A 562 -3.51 -6.48 -11.27
C PRO A 562 -2.80 -6.47 -9.91
N LEU A 563 -2.73 -7.61 -9.22
CA LEU A 563 -2.17 -7.74 -7.87
C LEU A 563 -0.64 -7.90 -7.82
N SER A 564 0.05 -7.91 -8.97
CA SER A 564 1.52 -7.97 -8.98
C SER A 564 2.16 -6.71 -8.37
N TYR A 565 3.37 -6.84 -7.85
CA TYR A 565 4.10 -5.69 -7.29
C TYR A 565 4.30 -4.59 -8.34
N TRP A 566 4.61 -4.95 -9.58
CA TRP A 566 4.74 -4.00 -10.68
C TRP A 566 3.46 -3.21 -10.94
N ASN A 567 2.33 -3.88 -11.14
CA ASN A 567 1.08 -3.21 -11.48
C ASN A 567 0.57 -2.37 -10.31
N ARG A 568 0.75 -2.82 -9.07
CA ARG A 568 0.43 -2.04 -7.87
C ARG A 568 1.33 -0.81 -7.71
N ALA A 569 2.64 -0.95 -7.90
CA ALA A 569 3.58 0.16 -7.82
C ALA A 569 3.34 1.19 -8.93
N LYS A 570 3.04 0.74 -10.15
CA LYS A 570 2.65 1.61 -11.26
C LYS A 570 1.38 2.41 -10.96
N ARG A 571 0.33 1.78 -10.42
CA ARG A 571 -0.91 2.48 -10.04
C ARG A 571 -0.69 3.49 -8.91
N ARG A 572 0.14 3.15 -7.92
CA ARG A 572 0.51 4.06 -6.82
C ARG A 572 1.43 5.21 -7.21
N GLY A 573 1.89 5.26 -8.46
CA GLY A 573 2.83 6.28 -8.93
C GLY A 573 4.26 6.08 -8.50
N LYS A 574 4.61 4.93 -7.94
CA LYS A 574 6.00 4.60 -7.54
C LYS A 574 6.89 4.23 -8.73
N ILE A 575 6.37 4.29 -9.96
CA ILE A 575 7.11 4.00 -11.19
C ILE A 575 6.86 5.12 -12.19
N SER A 576 7.90 5.83 -12.59
CA SER A 576 7.87 6.75 -13.72
C SER A 576 8.50 6.08 -14.94
N LEU A 577 7.75 6.01 -16.04
CA LEU A 577 8.26 5.58 -17.34
C LEU A 577 8.63 6.83 -18.15
N ILE A 578 9.92 7.05 -18.38
CA ILE A 578 10.47 8.25 -19.03
C ILE A 578 11.00 7.85 -20.40
N SER A 579 10.41 8.39 -21.47
CA SER A 579 10.93 8.18 -22.83
C SER A 579 12.13 9.10 -23.08
N LEU A 580 13.19 8.55 -23.67
CA LEU A 580 14.36 9.28 -24.16
C LEU A 580 14.23 9.66 -25.65
N GLY A 581 13.09 9.40 -26.28
CA GLY A 581 12.91 9.63 -27.73
C GLY A 581 13.60 8.55 -28.56
N PRO A 582 14.14 8.85 -29.76
CA PRO A 582 14.58 7.87 -30.76
C PRO A 582 15.93 7.18 -30.45
N VAL A 583 16.18 6.86 -29.18
CA VAL A 583 17.39 6.24 -28.61
C VAL A 583 17.26 4.71 -28.58
N GLY A 584 18.35 3.99 -28.88
CA GLY A 584 18.46 2.52 -28.79
C GLY A 584 18.96 2.03 -27.43
N HIS A 585 19.23 0.73 -27.26
CA HIS A 585 19.61 0.14 -25.96
C HIS A 585 21.11 0.26 -25.61
N GLN A 586 21.98 -0.05 -26.57
CA GLN A 586 23.44 -0.15 -26.41
C GLN A 586 24.12 0.48 -27.63
N VAL A 587 25.42 0.78 -27.51
CA VAL A 587 26.21 1.32 -28.62
C VAL A 587 26.28 0.35 -29.81
N PRO A 588 26.22 0.83 -31.07
CA PRO A 588 25.99 2.23 -31.49
C PRO A 588 24.50 2.63 -31.43
N GLY A 589 24.22 3.90 -31.13
CA GLY A 589 22.91 4.52 -31.00
C GLY A 589 22.23 4.32 -29.64
N GLY A 590 22.95 3.84 -28.62
CA GLY A 590 22.43 3.49 -27.29
C GLY A 590 22.24 4.67 -26.33
N LEU A 591 21.76 4.39 -25.11
CA LEU A 591 21.55 5.40 -24.05
C LEU A 591 22.87 6.03 -23.56
N LEU A 592 23.96 5.26 -23.59
CA LEU A 592 25.28 5.66 -23.10
C LEU A 592 26.21 6.11 -24.23
N ASP A 593 25.67 6.33 -25.44
CA ASP A 593 26.47 6.60 -26.64
C ASP A 593 26.89 8.08 -26.71
N PRO A 594 28.20 8.40 -26.67
CA PRO A 594 28.69 9.77 -26.83
C PRO A 594 28.69 10.24 -28.30
N ASP A 595 28.63 9.33 -29.27
CA ASP A 595 28.78 9.61 -30.70
C ASP A 595 27.44 9.64 -31.45
N ALA A 596 26.33 9.32 -30.77
CA ALA A 596 24.98 9.42 -31.31
C ALA A 596 24.28 10.69 -30.82
N TYR A 597 23.71 11.46 -31.76
CA TYR A 597 23.15 12.78 -31.47
C TYR A 597 21.64 12.86 -31.73
N LEU A 598 20.96 13.59 -30.86
CA LEU A 598 19.56 13.95 -31.00
C LEU A 598 19.37 15.14 -31.95
N PRO A 599 18.15 15.37 -32.46
CA PRO A 599 17.86 16.53 -33.31
C PRO A 599 18.14 17.90 -32.66
N ASP A 600 18.22 17.96 -31.32
CA ASP A 600 18.53 19.17 -30.56
C ASP A 600 20.03 19.42 -30.38
N GLY A 601 20.89 18.55 -30.93
CA GLY A 601 22.34 18.68 -30.90
C GLY A 601 23.05 18.06 -29.70
N ARG A 602 22.31 17.57 -28.68
CA ARG A 602 22.91 16.81 -27.57
C ARG A 602 23.24 15.39 -27.98
N SER A 603 24.30 14.82 -27.42
CA SER A 603 24.53 13.37 -27.51
C SER A 603 23.51 12.59 -26.68
N HIS A 604 23.32 11.31 -26.98
CA HIS A 604 22.48 10.43 -26.20
C HIS A 604 23.01 10.28 -24.76
N LEU A 605 24.33 10.24 -24.58
CA LEU A 605 24.99 10.23 -23.28
C LEU A 605 24.67 11.50 -22.47
N GLU A 606 24.83 12.68 -23.08
CA GLU A 606 24.51 13.97 -22.43
C GLU A 606 23.04 14.02 -21.99
N GLN A 607 22.11 13.61 -22.87
CA GLN A 607 20.69 13.53 -22.53
C GLN A 607 20.45 12.62 -21.31
N THR A 608 21.08 11.44 -21.27
CA THR A 608 20.92 10.49 -20.18
C THR A 608 21.43 11.07 -18.85
N ILE A 609 22.58 11.75 -18.85
CA ILE A 609 23.13 12.43 -17.67
C ILE A 609 22.20 13.56 -17.21
N ASP A 610 21.68 14.38 -18.13
CA ASP A 610 20.72 15.44 -17.79
C ASP A 610 19.50 14.91 -17.04
N TYR A 611 18.92 13.79 -17.50
CA TYR A 611 17.78 13.18 -16.80
C TYR A 611 18.17 12.66 -15.41
N ILE A 612 19.33 12.02 -15.26
CA ILE A 612 19.82 11.54 -13.96
C ILE A 612 19.97 12.72 -13.00
N LEU A 613 20.60 13.82 -13.43
CA LEU A 613 20.80 15.01 -12.60
C LEU A 613 19.47 15.67 -12.20
N ASN A 614 18.52 15.77 -13.14
CA ASN A 614 17.19 16.30 -12.84
C ASN A 614 16.42 15.46 -11.83
N ILE A 615 16.54 14.12 -11.90
CA ILE A 615 15.97 13.20 -10.91
C ILE A 615 16.64 13.41 -9.54
N LEU A 616 17.98 13.38 -9.48
CA LEU A 616 18.73 13.48 -8.23
C LEU A 616 18.52 14.83 -7.51
N ARG A 617 18.29 15.90 -8.27
CA ARG A 617 17.99 17.25 -7.73
C ARG A 617 16.52 17.47 -7.39
N GLY A 618 15.62 16.53 -7.74
CA GLY A 618 14.18 16.67 -7.54
C GLY A 618 13.50 17.66 -8.50
N TYR A 619 14.14 18.00 -9.62
CA TYR A 619 13.63 18.95 -10.62
C TYR A 619 12.86 18.30 -11.77
N LEU A 620 12.72 16.97 -11.77
CA LEU A 620 11.97 16.27 -12.80
C LEU A 620 10.47 16.57 -12.68
N LEU A 621 10.05 17.72 -13.21
CA LEU A 621 8.68 17.92 -13.67
C LEU A 621 8.47 16.90 -14.79
N LEU A 622 7.73 15.83 -14.52
CA LEU A 622 7.35 14.83 -15.54
C LEU A 622 6.63 15.55 -16.68
N ARG A 623 7.38 15.96 -17.70
CA ARG A 623 6.85 16.58 -18.91
C ARG A 623 6.30 15.48 -19.80
N GLN A 624 5.12 14.98 -19.44
CA GLN A 624 4.19 14.38 -20.39
C GLN A 624 2.95 15.28 -20.46
N GLU A 625 3.12 16.46 -21.05
CA GLU A 625 2.02 17.26 -21.57
C GLU A 625 1.48 16.61 -22.85
N GLN A 626 0.91 15.41 -22.74
CA GLN A 626 -0.19 15.06 -23.65
C GLN A 626 -1.41 15.75 -23.08
N ARG A 627 -1.82 16.85 -23.73
CA ARG A 627 -3.14 17.49 -23.82
C ARG A 627 -4.32 16.82 -23.08
N ILE A 628 -4.22 16.57 -21.77
CA ILE A 628 -5.38 16.26 -20.95
C ILE A 628 -5.87 17.62 -20.44
N PRO A 629 -7.00 18.13 -20.94
CA PRO A 629 -7.52 19.41 -20.45
C PRO A 629 -7.82 19.28 -18.96
N LYS A 630 -7.25 20.18 -18.15
CA LYS A 630 -7.55 20.26 -16.71
C LYS A 630 -9.04 20.45 -16.53
N LYS A 631 -9.70 19.54 -15.81
CA LYS A 631 -11.09 19.76 -15.37
C LYS A 631 -11.09 20.84 -14.28
N ILE A 632 -11.72 21.98 -14.55
CA ILE A 632 -11.89 23.06 -13.56
C ILE A 632 -12.76 22.54 -12.41
N SER A 633 -12.32 22.68 -11.16
CA SER A 633 -13.07 22.29 -9.95
C SER A 633 -14.23 23.23 -9.63
N ASN A 634 -15.22 22.78 -8.85
CA ASN A 634 -16.28 23.67 -8.34
C ASN A 634 -15.69 24.78 -7.44
N TYR A 635 -14.70 24.46 -6.62
CA TYR A 635 -13.98 25.46 -5.82
C TYR A 635 -13.37 26.57 -6.67
N GLU A 636 -12.71 26.24 -7.80
CA GLU A 636 -12.18 27.23 -8.74
C GLU A 636 -13.29 28.07 -9.38
N LEU A 637 -14.44 27.48 -9.71
CA LEU A 637 -15.61 28.23 -10.21
C LEU A 637 -16.15 29.20 -9.15
N TYR A 638 -16.38 28.71 -7.94
CA TYR A 638 -16.92 29.51 -6.83
C TYR A 638 -16.00 30.68 -6.49
N ARG A 639 -14.68 30.48 -6.57
CA ARG A 639 -13.68 31.53 -6.37
C ARG A 639 -13.71 32.62 -7.46
N GLN A 640 -14.41 32.48 -8.57
CA GLN A 640 -14.54 33.58 -9.54
C GLN A 640 -15.37 34.74 -8.97
N ALA A 641 -16.27 34.45 -8.03
CA ALA A 641 -17.01 35.48 -7.32
C ALA A 641 -16.16 36.12 -6.21
N ILE A 642 -15.97 37.44 -6.30
CA ILE A 642 -15.10 38.20 -5.38
C ILE A 642 -15.54 38.12 -3.91
N PHE A 643 -16.83 37.95 -3.63
CA PHE A 643 -17.33 37.86 -2.24
C PHE A 643 -16.96 36.53 -1.56
N ASN A 644 -16.43 35.55 -2.30
CA ASN A 644 -15.85 34.33 -1.74
C ASN A 644 -14.37 34.49 -1.35
N HIS A 645 -13.78 35.68 -1.56
CA HIS A 645 -12.40 35.96 -1.20
C HIS A 645 -12.34 36.62 0.17
N PRO A 646 -11.49 36.15 1.10
CA PRO A 646 -11.34 36.79 2.41
C PRO A 646 -10.98 38.29 2.34
N SER A 647 -10.21 38.68 1.33
CA SER A 647 -9.78 40.07 1.11
C SER A 647 -10.91 41.02 0.71
N TYR A 648 -12.07 40.52 0.30
CA TYR A 648 -13.25 41.34 0.00
C TYR A 648 -13.84 42.00 1.26
N TYR A 649 -13.51 41.47 2.44
CA TYR A 649 -14.01 41.92 3.73
C TYR A 649 -12.91 42.64 4.52
N PRO A 650 -12.99 43.97 4.69
CA PRO A 650 -12.03 44.75 5.49
C PRO A 650 -11.83 44.14 6.88
N ILE A 651 -10.59 44.02 7.37
CA ILE A 651 -10.33 43.47 8.71
C ILE A 651 -10.92 44.36 9.79
N ALA A 652 -10.68 45.68 9.69
CA ALA A 652 -11.36 46.66 10.53
C ALA A 652 -12.85 46.71 10.14
N GLN A 653 -13.72 46.44 11.10
CA GLN A 653 -15.17 46.39 10.92
C GLN A 653 -15.83 47.33 11.94
N THR A 654 -16.77 48.16 11.48
CA THR A 654 -17.62 48.97 12.35
C THR A 654 -19.02 48.39 12.32
N ILE A 655 -19.35 47.59 13.34
CA ILE A 655 -20.63 46.88 13.43
C ILE A 655 -21.34 47.25 14.73
N ASP A 656 -22.66 47.45 14.63
CA ASP A 656 -23.52 47.66 15.79
C ASP A 656 -23.69 46.34 16.56
N LEU A 657 -23.02 46.21 17.70
CA LEU A 657 -23.05 45.01 18.55
C LEU A 657 -24.39 44.80 19.27
N THR A 658 -25.33 45.76 19.15
CA THR A 658 -26.70 45.57 19.63
C THR A 658 -27.55 44.76 18.64
N LEU A 659 -27.21 44.83 17.34
CA LEU A 659 -27.88 44.11 16.26
C LEU A 659 -27.15 42.83 15.86
N TYR A 660 -25.81 42.87 15.89
CA TYR A 660 -24.94 41.78 15.47
C TYR A 660 -24.09 41.24 16.62
N ARG A 661 -23.74 39.96 16.55
CA ARG A 661 -22.85 39.29 17.51
C ARG A 661 -21.67 38.63 16.77
N PRO A 662 -20.45 38.62 17.35
CA PRO A 662 -19.35 37.84 16.80
C PRO A 662 -19.66 36.34 16.91
N ILE A 663 -19.18 35.54 15.94
CA ILE A 663 -19.43 34.09 15.92
C ILE A 663 -18.63 33.38 17.01
N GLY A 664 -17.39 33.80 17.25
CA GLY A 664 -16.50 33.25 18.28
C GLY A 664 -15.57 34.31 18.83
N LYS A 665 -14.93 34.02 19.97
CA LYS A 665 -14.03 34.97 20.65
C LYS A 665 -12.76 35.26 19.85
N TRP A 666 -12.16 34.23 19.26
CA TRP A 666 -10.98 34.35 18.41
C TRP A 666 -11.33 33.85 17.02
N MET A 667 -11.16 34.71 16.02
CA MET A 667 -11.42 34.38 14.62
C MET A 667 -10.32 34.93 13.73
N GLY A 668 -10.03 34.19 12.66
CA GLY A 668 -8.98 34.62 11.73
C GLY A 668 -8.79 33.67 10.57
N ARG A 669 -7.85 34.03 9.71
CA ARG A 669 -7.49 33.27 8.51
C ARG A 669 -6.24 32.45 8.75
N LEU A 670 -6.30 31.16 8.45
CA LEU A 670 -5.12 30.29 8.45
C LEU A 670 -4.29 30.53 7.19
N ILE A 671 -2.98 30.62 7.39
CA ILE A 671 -2.00 30.82 6.34
C ILE A 671 -0.93 29.73 6.49
N LEU A 672 -0.67 29.00 5.41
CA LEU A 672 0.43 28.03 5.38
C LEU A 672 1.77 28.80 5.35
N PRO A 673 2.71 28.54 6.28
CA PRO A 673 4.01 29.21 6.25
C PRO A 673 4.79 28.86 4.98
N LYS A 674 5.65 29.77 4.53
CA LYS A 674 6.60 29.43 3.45
C LYS A 674 7.65 28.43 3.96
N PRO A 675 8.27 27.61 3.08
CA PRO A 675 9.24 26.59 3.49
C PRO A 675 10.38 27.12 4.38
N ASP A 676 10.88 28.32 4.10
CA ASP A 676 11.93 29.02 4.86
C ASP A 676 11.47 29.47 6.26
N GLN A 677 10.18 29.76 6.43
CA GLN A 677 9.59 30.22 7.69
C GLN A 677 9.12 29.07 8.59
N ARG A 678 8.93 27.89 8.02
CA ARG A 678 8.30 26.72 8.67
C ARG A 678 8.94 26.35 10.02
N HIS A 679 10.27 26.31 10.07
CA HIS A 679 11.03 25.95 11.28
C HIS A 679 10.82 26.93 12.44
N GLU A 680 10.59 28.20 12.14
CA GLU A 680 10.31 29.24 13.14
C GLU A 680 8.84 29.20 13.56
N VAL A 681 7.90 29.08 12.61
CA VAL A 681 6.46 29.12 12.87
C VAL A 681 6.02 27.93 13.72
N ARG A 682 6.49 26.71 13.41
CA ARG A 682 6.15 25.45 14.13
C ARG A 682 4.63 25.23 14.28
N GLY A 683 3.93 25.27 13.16
CA GLY A 683 2.46 25.20 13.06
C GLY A 683 1.99 25.98 11.83
N ALA A 684 0.93 26.77 11.99
CA ALA A 684 0.42 27.65 10.94
C ALA A 684 0.57 29.13 11.32
N LEU A 685 0.45 30.02 10.34
CA LEU A 685 0.27 31.45 10.57
C LEU A 685 -1.24 31.75 10.71
N PHE A 686 -1.58 32.74 11.54
CA PHE A 686 -2.96 33.15 11.81
C PHE A 686 -3.09 34.67 11.69
N GLU A 687 -3.84 35.12 10.68
CA GLU A 687 -4.20 36.53 10.52
C GLU A 687 -5.44 36.82 11.37
N VAL A 688 -5.25 37.61 12.42
CA VAL A 688 -6.26 37.83 13.44
C VAL A 688 -7.34 38.78 12.93
N HIS A 689 -8.59 38.32 12.87
CA HIS A 689 -9.75 39.13 12.45
C HIS A 689 -10.60 39.59 13.63
N HIS A 690 -10.61 38.84 14.72
CA HIS A 690 -11.33 39.16 15.95
C HIS A 690 -10.66 38.50 17.15
N THR A 691 -10.74 39.16 18.31
CA THR A 691 -10.14 38.70 19.57
C THR A 691 -11.10 38.90 20.74
N GLU A 692 -10.83 38.19 21.84
CA GLU A 692 -11.41 38.52 23.14
C GLU A 692 -10.91 39.88 23.63
N GLN A 693 -11.64 40.46 24.59
CA GLN A 693 -11.32 41.75 25.18
C GLN A 693 -9.90 41.76 25.78
N GLY A 694 -9.12 42.81 25.53
CA GLY A 694 -7.74 42.97 25.99
C GLY A 694 -6.66 42.58 24.97
N PHE A 695 -7.03 41.98 23.84
CA PHE A 695 -6.11 41.58 22.75
C PHE A 695 -6.37 42.31 21.43
N GLU A 696 -7.13 43.40 21.45
CA GLU A 696 -7.58 44.13 20.25
C GLU A 696 -6.42 44.66 19.40
N HIS A 697 -5.27 44.94 20.03
CA HIS A 697 -4.04 45.36 19.36
C HIS A 697 -3.50 44.32 18.36
N LEU A 698 -3.91 43.05 18.47
CA LEU A 698 -3.52 41.98 17.56
C LEU A 698 -4.38 41.92 16.30
N ILE A 699 -5.54 42.59 16.26
CA ILE A 699 -6.42 42.59 15.08
C ILE A 699 -5.67 43.16 13.88
N GLY A 700 -5.69 42.43 12.75
CA GLY A 700 -4.94 42.76 11.55
C GLY A 700 -3.49 42.29 11.53
N GLN A 701 -2.96 41.78 12.64
CA GLN A 701 -1.62 41.20 12.68
C GLN A 701 -1.64 39.73 12.25
N THR A 702 -0.52 39.27 11.68
CA THR A 702 -0.25 37.85 11.43
C THR A 702 0.64 37.30 12.54
N VAL A 703 0.13 36.34 13.30
CA VAL A 703 0.79 35.73 14.46
C VAL A 703 1.05 34.24 14.23
N ASN A 704 1.92 33.64 15.04
CA ASN A 704 2.15 32.20 14.96
C ASN A 704 1.03 31.45 15.71
N LEU A 705 0.44 30.43 15.10
CA LEU A 705 -0.53 29.54 15.73
C LEU A 705 0.11 28.17 15.96
N ARG A 706 0.12 27.73 17.22
CA ARG A 706 0.82 26.54 17.67
C ARG A 706 -0.04 25.67 18.57
N TRP A 707 0.29 24.40 18.61
CA TRP A 707 -0.23 23.47 19.58
C TRP A 707 0.35 23.71 20.98
N GLY A 708 -0.48 23.57 22.01
CA GLY A 708 -0.08 23.53 23.42
C GLY A 708 0.85 22.35 23.73
N ASN A 709 1.41 22.34 24.96
CA ASN A 709 2.41 21.35 25.39
C ASN A 709 1.88 20.33 26.42
N ASP A 710 0.59 20.04 26.41
CA ASP A 710 0.05 18.99 27.28
C ASP A 710 0.44 17.57 26.78
N PRO A 711 0.36 16.53 27.64
CA PRO A 711 0.70 15.16 27.26
C PRO A 711 -0.14 14.60 26.11
N TYR A 712 -1.40 15.02 26.02
CA TYR A 712 -2.40 14.48 25.12
C TYR A 712 -2.22 14.97 23.67
N ILE A 713 -2.00 16.27 23.51
CA ILE A 713 -1.66 16.89 22.23
C ILE A 713 -0.34 16.33 21.70
N ARG A 714 0.65 16.09 22.58
CA ARG A 714 1.89 15.42 22.16
C ARG A 714 1.65 14.00 21.64
N TYR A 715 0.74 13.24 22.27
CA TYR A 715 0.35 11.92 21.80
C TYR A 715 -0.34 11.99 20.43
N MET A 716 -1.35 12.87 20.28
CA MET A 716 -2.06 13.07 19.02
C MET A 716 -1.12 13.51 17.89
N LEU A 717 -0.25 14.49 18.13
CA LEU A 717 0.71 14.98 17.12
C LEU A 717 1.68 13.90 16.65
N ARG A 718 2.16 13.03 17.55
CA ARG A 718 3.01 11.90 17.16
C ARG A 718 2.27 10.89 16.30
N ALA A 719 0.98 10.67 16.56
CA ALA A 719 0.15 9.73 15.81
C ALA A 719 -0.20 10.22 14.39
N VAL A 720 -0.28 11.54 14.19
CA VAL A 720 -0.84 12.14 12.97
C VAL A 720 0.21 12.68 12.01
N LYS A 721 1.40 13.10 12.49
CA LYS A 721 2.44 13.65 11.62
C LYS A 721 2.87 12.64 10.56
N ARG A 722 2.87 13.07 9.29
CA ARG A 722 3.29 12.26 8.15
C ARG A 722 4.07 13.11 7.16
N ASP A 723 4.98 12.46 6.45
CA ASP A 723 5.56 13.02 5.24
C ASP A 723 4.50 12.92 4.13
N VAL A 724 4.40 13.95 3.29
CA VAL A 724 3.42 14.02 2.22
C VAL A 724 4.14 13.91 0.88
N HIS A 725 3.78 12.89 0.12
CA HIS A 725 4.24 12.63 -1.23
C HIS A 725 3.05 12.17 -2.06
N PHE A 726 2.73 12.92 -3.11
CA PHE A 726 1.57 12.59 -3.93
C PHE A 726 1.75 11.22 -4.61
N SER A 727 0.76 10.35 -4.41
CA SER A 727 0.60 9.16 -5.24
C SER A 727 0.23 9.55 -6.68
N ALA A 728 0.42 8.66 -7.66
CA ALA A 728 -0.01 8.98 -9.03
C ALA A 728 -1.51 9.26 -9.13
N ASP A 729 -2.34 8.59 -8.33
CA ASP A 729 -3.78 8.88 -8.28
C ASP A 729 -4.01 10.32 -7.78
N ALA A 730 -3.32 10.74 -6.71
CA ALA A 730 -3.42 12.11 -6.17
C ALA A 730 -2.90 13.14 -7.17
N GLU A 731 -1.74 12.89 -7.78
CA GLU A 731 -1.18 13.75 -8.81
C GLU A 731 -2.12 13.88 -10.02
N TYR A 732 -2.67 12.76 -10.50
CA TYR A 732 -3.61 12.75 -11.62
C TYR A 732 -4.92 13.46 -11.29
N THR A 733 -5.56 13.13 -10.15
CA THR A 733 -6.85 13.73 -9.79
C THR A 733 -6.74 15.20 -9.42
N SER A 734 -5.57 15.63 -8.91
CA SER A 734 -5.26 17.04 -8.66
C SER A 734 -5.01 17.82 -9.96
N LYS A 735 -4.10 17.34 -10.81
CA LYS A 735 -3.70 18.04 -12.03
C LYS A 735 -4.76 18.00 -13.13
N TYR A 736 -5.50 16.90 -13.25
CA TYR A 736 -6.40 16.64 -14.37
C TYR A 736 -7.85 16.33 -13.95
N GLY A 737 -8.06 15.69 -12.79
CA GLY A 737 -9.39 15.21 -12.37
C GLY A 737 -10.33 16.26 -11.76
N GLY A 738 -9.81 17.44 -11.42
CA GLY A 738 -10.58 18.56 -10.84
C GLY A 738 -10.94 18.38 -9.36
N LEU A 739 -10.34 17.40 -8.66
CA LEU A 739 -10.43 17.30 -7.21
C LEU A 739 -9.44 18.28 -6.58
N ILE A 740 -9.84 18.89 -5.46
CA ILE A 740 -8.94 19.73 -4.67
C ILE A 740 -8.10 18.84 -3.76
N HIS A 741 -6.77 18.92 -3.88
CA HIS A 741 -5.78 18.25 -3.04
C HIS A 741 -4.87 19.27 -2.33
N PRO A 742 -4.14 18.87 -1.27
CA PRO A 742 -3.19 19.72 -0.56
C PRO A 742 -1.88 19.92 -1.35
N GLU A 743 -1.95 20.40 -2.59
CA GLU A 743 -0.79 20.53 -3.50
C GLU A 743 0.37 21.33 -2.89
N ARG A 744 0.05 22.30 -2.03
CA ARG A 744 1.05 23.14 -1.34
C ARG A 744 1.86 22.38 -0.28
N LEU A 745 1.43 21.17 0.07
CA LEU A 745 2.10 20.28 1.03
C LEU A 745 2.81 19.12 0.34
N ASP A 746 2.78 19.01 -0.99
CA ASP A 746 3.50 17.95 -1.68
C ASP A 746 5.00 18.05 -1.43
N HIS A 747 5.63 16.91 -1.16
CA HIS A 747 7.01 16.75 -0.69
C HIS A 747 7.35 17.35 0.69
N TRP A 748 6.37 17.80 1.48
CA TRP A 748 6.65 18.25 2.85
C TRP A 748 6.80 17.08 3.82
N GLN A 749 7.85 17.10 4.64
CA GLN A 749 8.08 16.12 5.70
C GLN A 749 7.35 16.51 6.99
N GLN A 750 6.88 15.53 7.76
CA GLN A 750 6.33 15.71 9.11
C GLN A 750 5.22 16.77 9.22
N VAL A 751 4.34 16.81 8.21
CA VAL A 751 3.20 17.72 8.16
C VAL A 751 2.30 17.49 9.37
N ASP A 752 2.09 18.54 10.16
CA ASP A 752 1.25 18.50 11.35
C ASP A 752 -0.24 18.84 11.05
N PRO A 753 -1.18 18.64 12.00
CA PRO A 753 -2.60 18.88 11.77
C PRO A 753 -2.98 20.33 11.44
N LEU A 754 -2.22 21.33 11.92
CA LEU A 754 -2.46 22.75 11.60
C LEU A 754 -1.95 23.07 10.20
N GLU A 755 -0.77 22.55 9.85
CA GLU A 755 -0.22 22.64 8.49
C GLU A 755 -1.14 21.95 7.48
N SER A 756 -1.65 20.76 7.81
CA SER A 756 -2.60 20.04 6.95
C SER A 756 -3.90 20.80 6.77
N LEU A 757 -4.43 21.44 7.82
CA LEU A 757 -5.61 22.29 7.73
C LEU A 757 -5.30 23.50 6.84
N ALA A 758 -4.27 24.29 7.15
CA ALA A 758 -3.93 25.50 6.38
C ALA A 758 -3.62 25.21 4.90
N GLY A 759 -2.94 24.10 4.60
CA GLY A 759 -2.49 23.70 3.27
C GLY A 759 -3.49 22.88 2.44
N SER A 760 -4.69 22.58 2.97
CA SER A 760 -5.67 21.71 2.30
C SER A 760 -6.25 22.23 0.98
N ARG A 761 -6.13 23.54 0.73
CA ARG A 761 -6.62 24.20 -0.49
C ARG A 761 -5.48 24.88 -1.24
N PRO A 762 -5.66 25.20 -2.53
CA PRO A 762 -4.67 25.96 -3.29
C PRO A 762 -4.41 27.37 -2.76
N ASN A 763 -5.38 27.99 -2.07
CA ASN A 763 -5.26 29.35 -1.54
C ASN A 763 -5.43 29.38 -0.01
N ASP A 764 -4.81 30.37 0.65
CA ASP A 764 -5.00 30.66 2.08
C ASP A 764 -6.34 31.36 2.33
N ASP A 765 -7.44 30.63 2.21
CA ASP A 765 -8.80 31.14 2.35
C ASP A 765 -9.65 30.46 3.42
N GLN A 766 -9.02 29.72 4.32
CA GLN A 766 -9.71 29.10 5.45
C GLN A 766 -9.85 30.06 6.61
N ILE A 767 -11.11 30.41 6.89
CA ILE A 767 -11.50 31.20 8.06
C ILE A 767 -11.93 30.24 9.16
N VAL A 768 -11.34 30.41 10.34
CA VAL A 768 -11.57 29.56 11.49
C VAL A 768 -11.86 30.39 12.73
N MET A 769 -12.60 29.80 13.66
CA MET A 769 -12.62 30.24 15.06
C MET A 769 -11.79 29.28 15.92
N LEU A 770 -11.22 29.80 17.00
CA LEU A 770 -10.49 29.00 17.99
C LEU A 770 -11.41 28.70 19.17
N SER A 771 -11.32 27.49 19.73
CA SER A 771 -11.99 27.12 20.97
C SER A 771 -11.53 27.98 22.15
N ASP A 772 -12.32 28.05 23.22
CA ASP A 772 -12.14 29.01 24.34
C ASP A 772 -10.78 28.95 25.07
N LYS A 773 -10.02 27.85 24.97
CA LYS A 773 -8.71 27.68 25.62
C LYS A 773 -7.58 28.25 24.74
N VAL A 774 -7.38 29.57 24.78
CA VAL A 774 -6.30 30.25 24.04
C VAL A 774 -5.28 30.86 25.00
N ARG A 775 -3.98 30.66 24.73
CA ARG A 775 -2.88 31.33 25.45
C ARG A 775 -1.99 32.11 24.51
N VAL A 776 -1.82 33.40 24.78
CA VAL A 776 -1.01 34.32 23.97
C VAL A 776 0.31 34.61 24.66
N ILE A 777 1.44 34.46 23.95
CA ILE A 777 2.79 34.74 24.46
C ILE A 777 3.57 35.49 23.38
N GLN A 778 4.16 36.63 23.73
CA GLN A 778 5.06 37.36 22.83
C GLN A 778 6.44 36.69 22.78
N SER A 779 6.99 36.50 21.58
CA SER A 779 8.34 35.97 21.39
C SER A 779 9.39 37.02 21.73
N GLU A 780 10.25 36.77 22.71
CA GLU A 780 11.35 37.69 23.06
C GLU A 780 12.34 37.89 21.88
N LYS A 781 12.59 36.83 21.10
CA LYS A 781 13.54 36.85 19.97
C LYS A 781 13.02 37.55 18.73
N THR A 782 11.75 37.31 18.39
CA THR A 782 11.20 37.69 17.07
C THR A 782 10.16 38.79 17.19
N GLN A 783 9.81 39.21 18.41
CA GLN A 783 8.78 40.20 18.76
C GLN A 783 7.36 39.87 18.26
N ARG A 784 7.19 38.76 17.52
CA ARG A 784 5.90 38.23 17.05
C ARG A 784 5.18 37.48 18.17
N TYR A 785 3.85 37.57 18.19
CA TYR A 785 3.01 36.83 19.13
C TYR A 785 2.85 35.36 18.71
N ASN A 786 2.81 34.48 19.70
CA ASN A 786 2.49 33.06 19.57
C ASN A 786 1.17 32.79 20.28
N ILE A 787 0.20 32.28 19.55
CA ILE A 787 -1.09 31.81 20.04
C ILE A 787 -1.01 30.29 20.19
N TYR A 788 -1.29 29.79 21.39
CA TYR A 788 -1.33 28.36 21.70
C TYR A 788 -2.78 27.89 21.85
N ILE A 789 -3.11 26.80 21.16
CA ILE A 789 -4.42 26.13 21.19
C ILE A 789 -4.30 24.68 21.61
N TYR A 790 -5.41 24.12 22.07
CA TYR A 790 -5.52 22.77 22.63
C TYR A 790 -6.56 21.89 21.94
N GLU A 791 -7.24 22.44 20.94
CA GLU A 791 -8.29 21.79 20.15
C GLU A 791 -8.13 22.25 18.69
N GLN A 792 -8.64 21.47 17.74
CA GLN A 792 -8.55 21.84 16.33
C GLN A 792 -9.38 23.12 16.06
N PRO A 793 -8.85 24.08 15.26
CA PRO A 793 -9.65 25.22 14.83
C PRO A 793 -10.93 24.80 14.08
N ILE A 794 -12.03 25.49 14.35
CA ILE A 794 -13.34 25.19 13.76
C ILE A 794 -13.53 26.07 12.52
N GLN A 795 -13.79 25.47 11.37
CA GLN A 795 -14.04 26.21 10.13
C GLN A 795 -15.39 26.92 10.19
N ILE A 796 -15.40 28.22 9.87
CA ILE A 796 -16.59 29.09 9.94
C ILE A 796 -16.80 29.87 8.64
N THR A 797 -17.91 30.60 8.56
CA THR A 797 -18.22 31.52 7.45
C THR A 797 -18.88 32.76 8.02
N GLY A 798 -18.42 33.93 7.58
CA GLY A 798 -18.70 35.19 8.25
C GLY A 798 -17.82 35.43 9.46
N ARG A 799 -17.94 36.63 10.04
CA ARG A 799 -17.32 37.02 11.31
C ARG A 799 -18.38 37.38 12.36
N TYR A 800 -19.53 37.85 11.89
CA TYR A 800 -20.66 38.27 12.72
C TYR A 800 -21.95 37.63 12.23
N TYR A 801 -22.94 37.57 13.12
CA TYR A 801 -24.27 37.14 12.78
C TYR A 801 -25.35 38.04 13.41
N ALA A 802 -26.52 38.09 12.78
CA ALA A 802 -27.71 38.76 13.30
C ALA A 802 -28.95 37.90 13.05
N LEU A 803 -30.03 38.16 13.78
CA LEU A 803 -31.32 37.52 13.57
C LEU A 803 -32.28 38.50 12.88
N VAL A 804 -32.72 38.15 11.67
CA VAL A 804 -33.51 39.05 10.83
C VAL A 804 -34.72 38.36 10.20
N LYS A 805 -35.67 39.17 9.76
CA LYS A 805 -36.74 38.78 8.83
C LYS A 805 -36.58 39.55 7.53
N PHE A 806 -36.60 38.85 6.40
CA PHE A 806 -36.55 39.48 5.07
C PHE A 806 -37.90 40.11 4.76
N ILE A 807 -37.90 41.38 4.34
CA ILE A 807 -39.12 42.13 4.04
C ILE A 807 -39.37 42.16 2.53
N ALA A 808 -38.40 42.66 1.76
CA ALA A 808 -38.51 42.75 0.32
C ALA A 808 -37.12 42.82 -0.34
N PRO A 809 -36.94 42.28 -1.56
CA PRO A 809 -35.78 42.55 -2.38
C PRO A 809 -35.78 44.00 -2.88
N VAL A 810 -34.60 44.61 -2.99
CA VAL A 810 -34.41 45.91 -3.62
C VAL A 810 -34.29 45.70 -5.13
N VAL A 811 -35.30 46.15 -5.88
CA VAL A 811 -35.46 45.88 -7.33
C VAL A 811 -34.21 46.25 -8.12
N GLY A 812 -33.77 45.34 -8.99
CA GLY A 812 -32.61 45.55 -9.87
C GLY A 812 -31.24 45.44 -9.19
N THR A 813 -31.22 45.03 -7.91
CA THR A 813 -29.98 44.85 -7.13
C THR A 813 -29.95 43.47 -6.47
N ASP A 814 -28.83 43.15 -5.83
CA ASP A 814 -28.68 41.96 -4.99
C ASP A 814 -28.89 42.26 -3.49
N GLN A 815 -29.65 43.32 -3.18
CA GLN A 815 -29.89 43.78 -1.81
C GLN A 815 -31.29 43.41 -1.34
N PHE A 816 -31.44 43.26 -0.02
CA PHE A 816 -32.69 42.98 0.65
C PHE A 816 -32.89 43.92 1.82
N GLN A 817 -34.11 44.45 1.94
CA GLN A 817 -34.54 45.10 3.16
C GLN A 817 -34.88 44.04 4.21
N VAL A 818 -34.29 44.16 5.38
CA VAL A 818 -34.49 43.25 6.51
C VAL A 818 -34.89 44.03 7.75
N ILE A 819 -35.62 43.38 8.65
CA ILE A 819 -35.90 43.91 9.98
C ILE A 819 -35.24 43.02 11.03
N HIS A 820 -34.53 43.64 11.95
CA HIS A 820 -33.84 42.95 13.04
C HIS A 820 -34.82 42.50 14.11
N PHE A 821 -34.48 41.38 14.75
CA PHE A 821 -35.18 40.92 15.95
C PHE A 821 -34.94 41.90 17.10
N ASN A 822 -36.01 42.27 17.80
CA ASN A 822 -35.92 43.13 18.97
C ASN A 822 -35.94 42.26 20.24
N PRO A 823 -34.83 42.21 21.02
CA PRO A 823 -34.74 41.38 22.22
C PRO A 823 -35.76 41.76 23.30
N ASN A 824 -36.17 43.03 23.35
CA ASN A 824 -37.08 43.54 24.38
C ASN A 824 -38.53 43.15 24.11
N SER A 825 -38.97 43.23 22.84
CA SER A 825 -40.35 42.88 22.44
C SER A 825 -40.49 41.41 22.04
N GLN A 826 -39.37 40.71 21.82
CA GLN A 826 -39.31 39.35 21.29
C GLN A 826 -39.97 39.20 19.90
N GLN A 827 -39.99 40.28 19.10
CA GLN A 827 -40.63 40.36 17.78
C GLN A 827 -39.70 40.99 16.73
N PHE A 828 -40.03 40.78 15.45
CA PHE A 828 -39.37 41.42 14.30
C PHE A 828 -39.89 42.85 14.10
N ASN A 829 -39.65 43.72 15.08
CA ASN A 829 -39.99 45.15 15.05
C ASN A 829 -38.81 46.05 15.46
N GLY A 830 -37.58 45.54 15.28
CA GLY A 830 -36.34 46.27 15.55
C GLY A 830 -35.94 47.22 14.42
N VAL A 831 -34.64 47.51 14.35
CA VAL A 831 -34.07 48.36 13.30
C VAL A 831 -34.26 47.70 11.93
N THR A 832 -34.62 48.51 10.93
CA THR A 832 -34.66 48.08 9.54
C THR A 832 -33.35 48.43 8.86
N GLU A 833 -32.74 47.47 8.16
CA GLU A 833 -31.45 47.61 7.49
C GLU A 833 -31.55 47.06 6.06
N VAL A 834 -30.65 47.51 5.18
CA VAL A 834 -30.46 46.90 3.86
C VAL A 834 -29.20 46.06 3.89
N VAL A 835 -29.34 44.75 3.68
CA VAL A 835 -28.23 43.79 3.59
C VAL A 835 -28.03 43.34 2.16
N ARG A 836 -26.82 42.87 1.83
CA ARG A 836 -26.49 42.36 0.50
C ARG A 836 -26.50 40.84 0.48
N MET A 837 -27.16 40.26 -0.53
CA MET A 837 -27.18 38.84 -0.84
C MET A 837 -26.71 38.60 -2.28
N PRO A 838 -25.39 38.67 -2.56
CA PRO A 838 -24.87 38.45 -3.91
C PRO A 838 -25.31 37.11 -4.48
N ALA A 839 -25.53 37.06 -5.80
CA ALA A 839 -25.83 35.82 -6.51
C ALA A 839 -24.64 34.86 -6.44
N VAL A 840 -24.91 33.59 -6.13
CA VAL A 840 -23.87 32.56 -6.03
C VAL A 840 -23.52 32.00 -7.41
N VAL A 841 -22.34 31.41 -7.53
CA VAL A 841 -21.88 30.75 -8.75
C VAL A 841 -22.44 29.33 -8.77
N ALA A 842 -22.98 28.91 -9.92
CA ALA A 842 -23.43 27.53 -10.12
C ALA A 842 -22.25 26.54 -10.15
N ASP A 843 -22.51 25.30 -9.75
CA ASP A 843 -21.57 24.19 -9.89
C ASP A 843 -21.41 23.78 -11.36
N GLN A 844 -20.52 22.82 -11.63
CA GLN A 844 -20.31 22.24 -12.97
C GLN A 844 -21.58 21.67 -13.63
N ASN A 845 -22.64 21.39 -12.86
CA ASN A 845 -23.91 20.84 -13.35
C ASN A 845 -24.99 21.93 -13.50
N GLY A 846 -24.65 23.20 -13.29
CA GLY A 846 -25.60 24.32 -13.34
C GLY A 846 -26.50 24.45 -12.10
N CYS A 847 -26.19 23.75 -11.02
CA CYS A 847 -26.90 23.79 -9.73
C CYS A 847 -26.33 24.93 -8.86
N PHE A 848 -27.19 25.76 -8.28
CA PHE A 848 -26.77 26.82 -7.36
C PHE A 848 -26.80 26.28 -5.91
N PRO A 849 -25.68 26.28 -5.17
CA PRO A 849 -25.64 25.76 -3.80
C PRO A 849 -26.65 26.42 -2.83
N SER A 850 -27.01 27.67 -3.10
CA SER A 850 -28.10 28.39 -2.43
C SER A 850 -28.68 29.45 -3.37
N THR A 851 -30.01 29.57 -3.41
CA THR A 851 -30.71 30.68 -4.07
C THR A 851 -31.34 31.61 -3.05
N SER A 852 -31.35 32.91 -3.36
CA SER A 852 -32.09 33.94 -2.61
C SER A 852 -33.44 34.26 -3.23
N ASP A 853 -33.82 33.62 -4.34
CA ASP A 853 -35.09 33.88 -5.01
C ASP A 853 -36.27 33.59 -4.06
N LYS A 854 -37.17 34.57 -3.92
CA LYS A 854 -38.36 34.51 -3.05
C LYS A 854 -38.08 34.14 -1.59
N ILE A 855 -36.87 34.38 -1.06
CA ILE A 855 -36.54 34.06 0.33
C ILE A 855 -37.46 34.77 1.33
N GLU A 856 -37.95 35.96 0.99
CA GLU A 856 -38.92 36.73 1.78
C GLU A 856 -40.29 36.04 1.88
N ARG A 857 -40.60 35.15 0.94
CA ARG A 857 -41.83 34.34 0.88
C ARG A 857 -41.64 32.93 1.45
N SER A 858 -40.44 32.59 1.90
CA SER A 858 -40.18 31.30 2.55
C SER A 858 -41.02 31.14 3.81
N TYR A 859 -41.61 29.96 4.02
CA TYR A 859 -42.39 29.65 5.24
C TYR A 859 -41.57 29.85 6.53
N LEU A 860 -40.25 29.77 6.44
CA LEU A 860 -39.34 29.92 7.59
C LEU A 860 -39.07 31.39 7.92
N ASN A 861 -39.33 32.32 6.99
CA ASN A 861 -39.06 33.74 7.15
C ASN A 861 -39.92 34.40 8.24
N GLU A 862 -41.10 33.84 8.55
CA GLU A 862 -41.93 34.32 9.66
C GLU A 862 -41.20 34.22 11.00
N THR A 863 -40.51 33.10 11.22
CA THR A 863 -39.71 32.85 12.44
C THR A 863 -38.32 33.51 12.39
N GLY A 864 -37.92 33.95 11.20
CA GLY A 864 -36.67 34.63 10.91
C GLY A 864 -35.47 33.71 10.66
N TRP A 865 -34.41 34.35 10.19
CA TRP A 865 -33.16 33.75 9.75
C TRP A 865 -31.99 34.36 10.51
N TYR A 866 -31.11 33.51 11.03
CA TYR A 866 -29.76 33.95 11.35
C TYR A 866 -28.98 34.16 10.06
N ILE A 867 -28.50 35.39 9.86
CA ILE A 867 -27.61 35.76 8.76
C ILE A 867 -26.19 35.86 9.29
N TYR A 868 -25.24 35.21 8.62
CA TYR A 868 -23.81 35.24 8.98
C TYR A 868 -23.04 35.93 7.87
N GLY A 869 -22.08 36.79 8.23
CA GLY A 869 -21.35 37.59 7.26
C GLY A 869 -20.39 38.60 7.87
N ALA A 870 -20.04 39.59 7.06
CA ALA A 870 -19.26 40.77 7.44
C ALA A 870 -19.58 41.92 6.46
N LYS A 871 -19.21 43.15 6.82
CA LYS A 871 -19.38 44.29 5.94
C LYS A 871 -18.32 44.30 4.83
N ASP A 872 -18.73 44.70 3.63
CA ASP A 872 -17.82 44.95 2.51
C ASP A 872 -17.12 46.33 2.62
N HIS A 873 -16.28 46.67 1.63
CA HIS A 873 -15.61 47.97 1.56
C HIS A 873 -16.57 49.18 1.43
N GLN A 874 -17.85 48.96 1.14
CA GLN A 874 -18.88 49.99 1.06
C GLN A 874 -19.74 50.03 2.34
N ASP A 875 -19.27 49.41 3.43
CA ASP A 875 -19.92 49.33 4.74
C ASP A 875 -21.29 48.61 4.73
N ARG A 876 -21.56 47.77 3.73
CA ARG A 876 -22.81 46.99 3.65
C ARG A 876 -22.59 45.57 4.15
N PHE A 877 -23.48 45.09 5.02
CA PHE A 877 -23.41 43.72 5.52
C PHE A 877 -23.74 42.71 4.41
N VAL A 878 -22.79 41.84 4.08
CA VAL A 878 -22.97 40.81 3.05
C VAL A 878 -23.27 39.47 3.71
N VAL A 879 -24.44 38.92 3.40
CA VAL A 879 -24.89 37.62 3.92
C VAL A 879 -24.19 36.50 3.17
N GLN A 880 -23.27 35.82 3.86
CA GLN A 880 -22.50 34.69 3.34
C GLN A 880 -23.13 33.35 3.73
N SER A 881 -23.85 33.29 4.84
CA SER A 881 -24.45 32.05 5.35
C SER A 881 -25.79 32.28 6.06
N LEU A 882 -26.65 31.26 6.03
CA LEU A 882 -28.03 31.29 6.53
C LEU A 882 -28.32 30.14 7.50
N ALA A 883 -29.14 30.41 8.52
CA ALA A 883 -29.68 29.37 9.39
C ALA A 883 -31.12 29.70 9.84
N PRO A 884 -32.11 28.80 9.68
CA PRO A 884 -33.48 29.07 10.09
C PRO A 884 -33.60 29.01 11.62
N ARG A 885 -34.10 30.09 12.25
CA ARG A 885 -34.20 30.16 13.73
C ARG A 885 -35.02 29.00 14.31
N SER A 886 -36.14 28.68 13.67
CA SER A 886 -37.08 27.65 14.13
C SER A 886 -36.50 26.24 14.22
N LEU A 887 -35.43 25.92 13.47
CA LEU A 887 -34.82 24.59 13.48
C LEU A 887 -34.06 24.30 14.78
N PHE A 888 -33.39 25.30 15.35
CA PHE A 888 -32.47 25.10 16.48
C PHE A 888 -33.13 25.25 17.85
N ARG A 889 -34.31 25.87 17.90
CA ARG A 889 -35.04 26.08 19.16
C ARG A 889 -35.38 24.72 19.77
N LEU A 890 -35.33 24.64 21.10
CA LEU A 890 -35.80 23.47 21.85
C LEU A 890 -37.34 23.40 21.91
N GLN A 891 -37.98 23.50 20.74
CA GLN A 891 -39.43 23.47 20.54
C GLN A 891 -39.74 22.49 19.40
N PRO A 892 -39.83 21.18 19.70
CA PRO A 892 -40.07 20.18 18.68
C PRO A 892 -41.50 20.32 18.14
N ASN A 893 -41.68 20.06 16.84
CA ASN A 893 -42.99 19.98 16.21
C ASN A 893 -43.80 18.79 16.73
N GLN A 894 -43.12 17.72 17.14
CA GLN A 894 -43.71 16.48 17.63
C GLN A 894 -42.81 15.83 18.67
N VAL A 895 -43.42 15.19 19.67
CA VAL A 895 -42.72 14.34 20.65
C VAL A 895 -43.28 12.93 20.56
N LEU A 896 -42.42 11.93 20.39
CA LEU A 896 -42.79 10.52 20.28
C LEU A 896 -42.18 9.72 21.42
N PHE A 897 -43.02 9.00 22.16
CA PHE A 897 -42.59 8.11 23.24
C PHE A 897 -42.58 6.65 22.80
N GLY A 898 -41.65 5.89 23.37
CA GLY A 898 -41.55 4.45 23.17
C GLY A 898 -40.65 4.09 21.98
N THR A 899 -39.81 3.07 22.19
CA THR A 899 -38.78 2.65 21.23
C THR A 899 -39.36 2.24 19.86
N ARG A 900 -40.59 1.71 19.81
CA ARG A 900 -41.22 1.29 18.55
C ARG A 900 -41.61 2.48 17.67
N ALA A 901 -42.36 3.43 18.22
CA ALA A 901 -42.79 4.63 17.49
C ALA A 901 -41.58 5.49 17.10
N ALA A 902 -40.63 5.68 18.03
CA ALA A 902 -39.39 6.40 17.77
C ALA A 902 -38.59 5.79 16.60
N TYR A 903 -38.39 4.47 16.59
CA TYR A 903 -37.63 3.82 15.52
C TYR A 903 -38.40 3.77 14.18
N GLN A 904 -39.73 3.67 14.22
CA GLN A 904 -40.56 3.77 13.02
C GLN A 904 -40.38 5.13 12.34
N TYR A 905 -40.39 6.22 13.13
CA TYR A 905 -40.14 7.56 12.61
C TYR A 905 -38.78 7.66 11.91
N ILE A 906 -37.70 7.21 12.56
CA ILE A 906 -36.34 7.23 11.99
C ILE A 906 -36.26 6.45 10.68
N ARG A 907 -36.77 5.21 10.67
CA ARG A 907 -36.62 4.31 9.51
C ARG A 907 -37.46 4.76 8.32
N GLN A 908 -38.66 5.28 8.56
CA GLN A 908 -39.66 5.52 7.50
C GLN A 908 -40.03 7.00 7.39
N GLU A 909 -40.66 7.56 8.42
CA GLU A 909 -41.35 8.87 8.34
C GLU A 909 -40.39 10.04 8.12
N ALA A 910 -39.17 9.99 8.68
CA ALA A 910 -38.17 11.05 8.53
C ALA A 910 -37.77 11.32 7.06
N TRP A 911 -37.92 10.32 6.18
CA TRP A 911 -37.56 10.41 4.76
C TRP A 911 -38.76 10.21 3.82
N ALA A 912 -39.98 10.11 4.35
CA ALA A 912 -41.19 9.93 3.56
C ALA A 912 -41.56 11.19 2.77
N ASP A 913 -42.17 10.99 1.60
CA ASP A 913 -42.71 12.04 0.72
C ASP A 913 -41.76 13.24 0.48
N ILE A 914 -40.45 12.97 0.41
CA ILE A 914 -39.39 13.99 0.51
C ILE A 914 -39.54 15.14 -0.50
N ILE A 915 -40.08 14.86 -1.69
CA ILE A 915 -40.35 15.86 -2.73
C ILE A 915 -41.43 16.85 -2.26
N THR A 916 -42.51 16.37 -1.62
CA THR A 916 -43.58 17.21 -1.05
C THR A 916 -43.13 18.01 0.19
N GLN A 917 -42.02 17.59 0.79
CA GLN A 917 -41.41 18.21 1.96
C GLN A 917 -40.34 19.25 1.59
N LYS A 918 -40.10 19.49 0.29
CA LYS A 918 -39.18 20.53 -0.17
C LYS A 918 -39.53 21.91 0.41
N SER A 919 -38.50 22.68 0.74
CA SER A 919 -38.59 23.99 1.40
C SER A 919 -39.13 23.98 2.83
N LYS A 920 -39.32 22.80 3.44
CA LYS A 920 -39.78 22.65 4.83
C LYS A 920 -38.69 22.10 5.74
N ILE A 921 -38.89 22.30 7.04
CA ILE A 921 -38.10 21.70 8.11
C ILE A 921 -38.99 20.83 9.00
N SER A 922 -38.38 19.94 9.77
CA SER A 922 -39.05 19.19 10.85
C SER A 922 -38.09 19.01 12.03
N SER A 923 -38.63 19.11 13.23
CA SER A 923 -37.94 18.97 14.51
C SER A 923 -38.74 18.02 15.40
N VAL A 924 -38.23 16.83 15.69
CA VAL A 924 -38.97 15.79 16.42
C VAL A 924 -38.14 15.25 17.58
N LEU A 925 -38.71 15.23 18.78
CA LEU A 925 -38.08 14.67 19.98
C LEU A 925 -38.57 13.24 20.21
N LEU A 926 -37.65 12.30 20.30
CA LEU A 926 -37.90 10.88 20.50
C LEU A 926 -37.43 10.46 21.91
N GLY A 927 -38.33 9.94 22.72
CA GLY A 927 -38.03 9.39 24.04
C GLY A 927 -37.87 7.86 24.01
N GLY A 928 -36.67 7.35 24.31
CA GLY A 928 -36.45 5.92 24.52
C GLY A 928 -37.00 5.41 25.85
N GLY A 929 -37.41 4.14 25.93
CA GLY A 929 -37.87 3.48 27.18
C GLY A 929 -39.34 3.01 27.17
N LYS A 930 -39.80 2.47 28.30
CA LYS A 930 -41.17 1.95 28.53
C LYS A 930 -42.12 3.02 29.11
N HIS A 931 -42.17 4.20 28.51
CA HIS A 931 -43.13 5.23 28.92
C HIS A 931 -44.30 5.30 27.93
N GLU A 932 -45.51 5.09 28.44
CA GLU A 932 -46.76 5.47 27.77
C GLU A 932 -47.02 6.95 28.06
N GLU A 933 -47.46 7.71 27.05
CA GLU A 933 -47.70 9.15 27.15
C GLU A 933 -48.69 9.47 28.28
N LYS A 934 -48.21 10.17 29.32
CA LYS A 934 -49.05 10.80 30.36
C LYS A 934 -49.02 12.32 30.24
N THR A 935 -50.11 12.98 30.62
CA THR A 935 -50.24 14.44 30.62
C THR A 935 -49.11 15.09 31.41
N GLY A 936 -48.34 15.98 30.76
CA GLY A 936 -47.19 16.68 31.34
C GLY A 936 -45.82 16.03 31.10
N GLU A 937 -45.74 14.86 30.45
CA GLU A 937 -44.44 14.22 30.12
C GLU A 937 -43.71 14.88 28.95
N ILE A 938 -44.43 15.54 28.02
CA ILE A 938 -43.83 16.26 26.87
C ILE A 938 -42.89 17.38 27.35
N GLN A 939 -43.39 18.27 28.21
CA GLN A 939 -42.58 19.39 28.71
C GLN A 939 -41.38 18.87 29.52
N LYS A 940 -41.59 17.85 30.36
CA LYS A 940 -40.49 17.21 31.11
C LYS A 940 -39.42 16.64 30.19
N ALA A 941 -39.79 16.02 29.07
CA ALA A 941 -38.85 15.49 28.10
C ALA A 941 -38.01 16.59 27.45
N ILE A 942 -38.64 17.72 27.10
CA ILE A 942 -37.96 18.91 26.57
C ILE A 942 -37.03 19.52 27.64
N ASP A 943 -37.51 19.70 28.87
CA ASP A 943 -36.77 20.31 29.98
C ASP A 943 -35.53 19.52 30.40
N THR A 944 -35.42 18.24 29.99
CA THR A 944 -34.16 17.50 30.15
C THR A 944 -33.02 18.13 29.36
N TRP A 945 -33.29 18.89 28.30
CA TRP A 945 -32.30 19.61 27.50
C TRP A 945 -32.16 21.04 28.03
N HIS A 946 -31.23 21.23 28.97
CA HIS A 946 -30.92 22.55 29.53
C HIS A 946 -29.55 23.04 29.05
N GLU A 947 -29.27 24.31 29.33
CA GLU A 947 -28.02 24.98 28.98
C GLU A 947 -26.79 24.17 29.43
N GLY A 948 -25.80 24.03 28.54
CA GLY A 948 -24.58 23.26 28.75
C GLY A 948 -24.67 21.77 28.41
N GLU A 949 -25.86 21.22 28.18
CA GLU A 949 -26.01 19.82 27.76
C GLU A 949 -25.44 19.59 26.36
N GLN A 950 -24.84 18.42 26.16
CA GLN A 950 -24.24 18.00 24.90
C GLN A 950 -24.94 16.74 24.37
N GLY A 951 -25.09 16.68 23.05
CA GLY A 951 -25.57 15.51 22.34
C GLY A 951 -24.60 15.12 21.21
N LEU A 952 -24.50 13.81 20.98
CA LEU A 952 -23.79 13.26 19.83
C LEU A 952 -24.65 13.46 18.57
N VAL A 953 -24.13 14.12 17.55
CA VAL A 953 -24.83 14.32 16.27
C VAL A 953 -24.46 13.20 15.32
N LEU A 954 -25.46 12.60 14.68
CA LEU A 954 -25.32 11.76 13.51
C LEU A 954 -25.91 12.52 12.34
N HIS A 955 -25.05 12.85 11.37
CA HIS A 955 -25.42 13.61 10.19
C HIS A 955 -25.56 12.67 9.00
N VAL A 956 -26.70 12.72 8.33
CA VAL A 956 -26.96 12.00 7.06
C VAL A 956 -27.59 12.94 6.05
N TYR A 957 -27.07 12.96 4.82
CA TYR A 957 -27.68 13.71 3.72
C TYR A 957 -28.08 12.82 2.52
N GLY A 958 -29.02 13.32 1.73
CA GLY A 958 -29.47 12.75 0.47
C GLY A 958 -29.00 13.52 -0.78
N GLY A 959 -29.46 13.07 -1.95
CA GLY A 959 -28.96 13.52 -3.25
C GLY A 959 -29.70 14.71 -3.84
N ILE A 960 -29.13 15.25 -4.92
CA ILE A 960 -29.69 16.33 -5.75
C ILE A 960 -30.32 15.71 -7.01
N GLY A 961 -31.65 15.78 -7.11
CA GLY A 961 -32.46 15.34 -8.24
C GLY A 961 -32.98 16.49 -9.10
N GLY A 962 -34.06 16.25 -9.85
CA GLY A 962 -34.67 17.23 -10.74
C GLY A 962 -33.97 17.35 -12.10
N LYS A 963 -34.14 18.50 -12.76
CA LYS A 963 -33.51 18.81 -14.07
C LYS A 963 -32.00 19.01 -13.94
N LYS A 964 -31.54 19.49 -12.80
CA LYS A 964 -30.11 19.73 -12.47
C LYS A 964 -29.53 18.65 -11.56
N LYS A 965 -29.93 17.39 -11.78
CA LYS A 965 -29.49 16.25 -10.96
C LYS A 965 -27.97 16.04 -11.00
N GLU A 966 -27.41 15.59 -9.88
CA GLU A 966 -25.99 15.29 -9.80
C GLU A 966 -25.65 13.93 -10.45
N PRO A 967 -24.42 13.74 -10.98
CA PRO A 967 -24.02 12.47 -11.61
C PRO A 967 -24.15 11.25 -10.69
N ALA A 968 -23.89 11.41 -9.39
CA ALA A 968 -24.03 10.34 -8.41
C ALA A 968 -25.48 9.87 -8.23
N ALA A 969 -26.46 10.69 -8.63
CA ALA A 969 -27.88 10.37 -8.63
C ALA A 969 -28.40 9.92 -10.01
N ALA A 970 -27.51 9.58 -10.95
CA ALA A 970 -27.91 9.05 -12.27
C ALA A 970 -28.55 7.65 -12.19
N SER A 971 -28.22 6.89 -11.14
CA SER A 971 -28.86 5.60 -10.83
C SER A 971 -30.00 5.80 -9.82
N PRO A 972 -30.98 4.88 -9.73
CA PRO A 972 -32.01 4.93 -8.71
C PRO A 972 -31.47 4.75 -7.27
N ILE A 973 -30.18 4.42 -7.13
CA ILE A 973 -29.51 4.22 -5.85
C ILE A 973 -28.62 5.44 -5.57
N PHE A 974 -28.91 6.12 -4.46
CA PHE A 974 -28.06 7.16 -3.91
C PHE A 974 -27.60 6.77 -2.50
N PHE A 975 -26.29 6.67 -2.27
CA PHE A 975 -25.75 6.18 -1.00
C PHE A 975 -25.86 7.20 0.15
N GLY A 976 -25.72 8.48 -0.16
CA GLY A 976 -25.61 9.53 0.86
C GLY A 976 -24.23 9.61 1.50
N HIS A 977 -24.17 10.28 2.64
CA HIS A 977 -22.97 10.47 3.46
C HIS A 977 -23.32 10.34 4.93
N PHE A 978 -22.32 10.02 5.73
CA PHE A 978 -22.42 9.88 7.18
C PHE A 978 -21.25 10.61 7.84
N ALA A 979 -21.56 11.43 8.83
CA ALA A 979 -20.56 12.03 9.71
C ALA A 979 -21.09 12.13 11.14
N TYR A 980 -20.16 12.26 12.08
CA TYR A 980 -20.50 12.61 13.45
C TYR A 980 -20.35 14.11 13.69
N GLY A 981 -20.94 14.57 14.77
CA GLY A 981 -20.77 15.93 15.27
C GLY A 981 -21.13 16.03 16.75
N VAL A 982 -21.15 17.25 17.25
CA VAL A 982 -21.61 17.57 18.59
C VAL A 982 -22.62 18.71 18.51
N ALA A 983 -23.70 18.59 19.27
CA ALA A 983 -24.64 19.67 19.49
C ALA A 983 -24.59 20.07 20.97
N LYS A 984 -24.38 21.35 21.23
CA LYS A 984 -24.41 21.91 22.59
C LYS A 984 -25.65 22.78 22.74
N VAL A 985 -26.39 22.61 23.83
CA VAL A 985 -27.47 23.51 24.19
C VAL A 985 -26.85 24.79 24.74
N ILE A 986 -27.08 25.90 24.04
CA ILE A 986 -26.61 27.23 24.43
C ILE A 986 -27.80 28.16 24.63
N ARG A 987 -27.60 29.23 25.39
CA ARG A 987 -28.48 30.38 25.41
C ARG A 987 -28.06 31.36 24.33
N GLU A 988 -28.94 31.60 23.37
CA GLU A 988 -28.63 32.48 22.24
C GLU A 988 -28.66 33.95 22.68
N PRO A 989 -27.59 34.73 22.47
CA PRO A 989 -27.46 36.09 23.00
C PRO A 989 -28.43 37.16 22.47
N ILE A 990 -29.02 37.00 21.28
CA ILE A 990 -29.95 37.98 20.69
C ILE A 990 -31.38 37.76 21.20
N THR A 991 -31.80 36.50 21.35
CA THR A 991 -33.16 36.11 21.70
C THR A 991 -33.31 35.77 23.18
N GLY A 992 -32.24 35.30 23.82
CA GLY A 992 -32.26 34.72 25.17
C GLY A 992 -32.81 33.30 25.22
N GLU A 993 -33.15 32.69 24.08
CA GLU A 993 -33.73 31.35 23.97
C GLU A 993 -32.67 30.25 24.05
N LEU A 994 -33.09 29.06 24.50
CA LEU A 994 -32.23 27.87 24.40
C LEU A 994 -32.31 27.29 22.99
N GLN A 995 -31.15 26.99 22.42
CA GLN A 995 -31.04 26.38 21.09
C GLN A 995 -29.83 25.44 20.97
N PHE A 996 -29.82 24.61 19.93
CA PHE A 996 -28.66 23.81 19.55
C PHE A 996 -27.62 24.62 18.79
N ASN A 997 -26.39 24.64 19.29
CA ASN A 997 -25.19 24.99 18.52
C ASN A 997 -24.55 23.70 17.98
N ILE A 998 -24.42 23.57 16.67
CA ILE A 998 -24.02 22.32 16.01
C ILE A 998 -22.67 22.46 15.32
N GLU A 999 -21.77 21.53 15.61
CA GLU A 999 -20.46 21.38 15.00
C GLU A 999 -20.32 19.99 14.40
N TYR A 1000 -19.83 19.93 13.16
CA TYR A 1000 -19.71 18.70 12.38
C TYR A 1000 -18.24 18.29 12.27
N TYR A 1001 -17.96 17.02 12.50
CA TYR A 1001 -16.62 16.42 12.36
C TYR A 1001 -16.60 15.63 11.05
N GLN A 1002 -16.32 16.35 9.96
CA GLN A 1002 -16.43 15.82 8.61
C GLN A 1002 -15.22 14.99 8.23
N VAL A 1003 -15.41 13.68 8.25
CA VAL A 1003 -14.51 12.70 7.65
C VAL A 1003 -14.89 12.60 6.17
N TYR A 1004 -14.31 13.48 5.35
CA TYR A 1004 -14.73 13.65 3.96
C TYR A 1004 -13.53 13.52 3.02
N THR A 1005 -13.72 12.83 1.91
CA THR A 1005 -12.66 12.64 0.91
C THR A 1005 -12.43 13.92 0.11
N HIS A 1006 -11.29 13.99 -0.59
CA HIS A 1006 -11.01 15.10 -1.49
C HIS A 1006 -12.13 15.20 -2.55
N ASN A 1007 -12.58 16.42 -2.83
CA ASN A 1007 -13.79 16.70 -3.60
C ASN A 1007 -13.63 17.94 -4.49
N THR A 1008 -14.58 18.15 -5.39
CA THR A 1008 -14.56 19.27 -6.34
C THR A 1008 -14.94 20.60 -5.70
N ASP A 1009 -15.72 20.62 -4.61
CA ASP A 1009 -16.22 21.83 -3.94
C ASP A 1009 -15.20 22.47 -2.99
N GLY A 1010 -14.10 21.78 -2.69
CA GLY A 1010 -13.09 22.24 -1.73
C GLY A 1010 -13.54 22.12 -0.28
N LEU A 1011 -14.49 21.22 0.05
CA LEU A 1011 -14.82 20.88 1.44
C LEU A 1011 -13.60 20.21 2.09
N VAL A 1012 -13.14 20.75 3.22
CA VAL A 1012 -11.94 20.28 3.92
C VAL A 1012 -12.35 19.44 5.12
N ALA A 1013 -11.83 18.20 5.20
CA ALA A 1013 -12.06 17.33 6.34
C ALA A 1013 -11.60 17.99 7.65
N GLY A 1014 -12.41 17.94 8.69
CA GLY A 1014 -12.13 18.61 9.96
C GLY A 1014 -13.39 18.99 10.71
N THR A 1015 -13.26 19.93 11.65
CA THR A 1015 -14.38 20.47 12.42
C THR A 1015 -14.96 21.68 11.70
N LEU A 1016 -16.27 21.67 11.44
CA LEU A 1016 -16.99 22.74 10.74
C LEU A 1016 -18.21 23.15 11.54
N HIS A 1017 -18.38 24.46 11.75
CA HIS A 1017 -19.60 25.01 12.31
C HIS A 1017 -20.74 24.97 11.28
N TRP A 1018 -22.00 24.98 11.75
CA TRP A 1018 -23.19 25.09 10.87
C TRP A 1018 -23.01 26.14 9.78
N SER A 1019 -22.51 27.33 10.15
CA SER A 1019 -22.36 28.45 9.23
C SER A 1019 -21.51 28.10 8.00
N ARG A 1020 -20.55 27.17 8.13
CA ARG A 1020 -19.66 26.76 7.04
C ARG A 1020 -20.18 25.53 6.30
N TYR A 1021 -20.65 24.52 7.02
CA TYR A 1021 -20.97 23.22 6.44
C TYR A 1021 -22.37 23.18 5.83
N MET A 1022 -23.37 23.68 6.56
CA MET A 1022 -24.75 23.70 6.10
C MET A 1022 -25.09 25.06 5.50
N GLY A 1023 -24.94 26.13 6.28
CA GLY A 1023 -25.53 27.44 5.99
C GLY A 1023 -24.81 28.27 4.92
N ASP A 1024 -23.55 27.98 4.59
CA ASP A 1024 -22.78 28.74 3.61
C ASP A 1024 -23.49 28.73 2.25
N ARG A 1025 -23.76 29.91 1.71
CA ARG A 1025 -24.55 30.06 0.48
C ARG A 1025 -23.83 29.53 -0.75
N GLN A 1026 -22.50 29.52 -0.76
CA GLN A 1026 -21.70 29.07 -1.90
C GLN A 1026 -21.12 27.67 -1.70
N PHE A 1027 -20.67 27.35 -0.48
CA PHE A 1027 -19.95 26.11 -0.17
C PHE A 1027 -20.75 25.14 0.72
N GLY A 1028 -21.87 25.59 1.26
CA GLY A 1028 -22.73 24.79 2.13
C GLY A 1028 -23.82 24.03 1.36
N TRP A 1029 -24.53 23.16 2.07
CA TRP A 1029 -25.48 22.22 1.44
C TRP A 1029 -26.95 22.47 1.74
N LEU A 1030 -27.28 23.49 2.54
CA LEU A 1030 -28.64 23.76 3.01
C LEU A 1030 -29.67 23.92 1.88
N GLY A 1031 -29.28 24.61 0.80
CA GLY A 1031 -30.17 24.92 -0.33
C GLY A 1031 -30.38 23.75 -1.28
N VAL A 1032 -29.45 22.79 -1.33
CA VAL A 1032 -29.38 21.79 -2.40
C VAL A 1032 -29.59 20.36 -1.93
N ARG A 1033 -29.33 20.03 -0.66
CA ARG A 1033 -29.45 18.65 -0.17
C ARG A 1033 -30.52 18.51 0.92
N PRO A 1034 -31.27 17.40 0.95
CA PRO A 1034 -32.03 17.02 2.14
C PRO A 1034 -31.09 16.45 3.21
N VAL A 1035 -31.24 16.89 4.46
CA VAL A 1035 -30.36 16.51 5.59
C VAL A 1035 -31.16 16.09 6.81
N CYS A 1036 -30.71 15.03 7.47
CA CYS A 1036 -31.21 14.52 8.74
C CYS A 1036 -30.07 14.54 9.76
N ASP A 1037 -30.16 15.46 10.73
CA ASP A 1037 -29.26 15.54 11.88
C ASP A 1037 -29.97 14.94 13.09
N ILE A 1038 -29.39 13.87 13.63
CA ILE A 1038 -29.94 13.14 14.79
C ILE A 1038 -29.05 13.39 15.99
N ILE A 1039 -29.57 14.12 16.98
CA ILE A 1039 -28.87 14.52 18.19
C ILE A 1039 -29.23 13.56 19.33
N ILE A 1040 -28.27 12.76 19.77
CA ILE A 1040 -28.44 11.76 20.82
C ILE A 1040 -27.90 12.30 22.14
N LYS A 1041 -28.78 12.49 23.11
CA LYS A 1041 -28.40 12.67 24.52
C LYS A 1041 -28.43 11.33 25.23
N HIS A 1042 -27.25 10.87 25.63
CA HIS A 1042 -27.06 9.66 26.40
C HIS A 1042 -25.93 9.86 27.43
N PRO A 1043 -26.24 9.97 28.74
CA PRO A 1043 -25.26 10.28 29.78
C PRO A 1043 -24.02 9.36 29.82
N PRO A 1044 -24.11 8.04 29.56
CA PRO A 1044 -22.93 7.17 29.48
C PRO A 1044 -21.87 7.59 28.46
N ILE A 1045 -22.23 8.32 27.40
CA ILE A 1045 -21.26 8.83 26.43
C ILE A 1045 -20.91 10.30 26.68
N THR A 1046 -21.90 11.10 27.07
CA THR A 1046 -21.81 12.57 27.07
C THR A 1046 -21.27 13.15 28.38
N LYS A 1047 -21.36 12.43 29.51
CA LYS A 1047 -20.88 12.91 30.81
C LYS A 1047 -19.49 12.34 31.13
N GLU A 1048 -18.64 13.19 31.71
CA GLU A 1048 -17.29 12.82 32.15
C GLU A 1048 -17.33 11.80 33.29
N TYR A 1049 -16.36 10.87 33.25
CA TYR A 1049 -16.02 9.96 34.33
C TYR A 1049 -14.85 10.57 35.10
N ASP A 1050 -14.99 10.66 36.42
CA ASP A 1050 -13.96 11.12 37.34
C ASP A 1050 -13.24 9.89 37.88
N PHE A 1051 -12.08 9.58 37.28
CA PHE A 1051 -11.25 8.48 37.73
C PHE A 1051 -10.38 9.01 38.86
N ASP A 1052 -10.71 8.70 40.11
CA ASP A 1052 -10.05 9.20 41.33
C ASP A 1052 -8.53 8.90 41.42
N PHE A 1053 -7.93 8.29 40.39
CA PHE A 1053 -6.51 8.10 40.20
C PHE A 1053 -6.03 9.05 39.08
N ASP A 1054 -5.05 9.91 39.38
CA ASP A 1054 -4.41 10.88 38.48
C ASP A 1054 -5.20 12.16 38.13
N GLY A 1055 -6.42 12.34 38.65
CA GLY A 1055 -7.22 13.58 38.44
C GLY A 1055 -7.72 13.75 37.00
N ILE A 1056 -7.81 12.65 36.25
CA ILE A 1056 -8.21 12.61 34.85
C ILE A 1056 -9.75 12.54 34.76
N LYS A 1057 -10.34 13.53 34.08
CA LYS A 1057 -11.78 13.59 33.78
C LYS A 1057 -11.99 13.43 32.29
N GLU A 1058 -12.63 12.35 31.88
CA GLU A 1058 -12.83 12.03 30.47
C GLU A 1058 -14.22 11.46 30.18
N SER A 1059 -14.79 11.81 29.03
CA SER A 1059 -16.02 11.21 28.50
C SER A 1059 -15.74 10.44 27.21
N ALA A 1060 -16.56 9.42 26.91
CA ALA A 1060 -16.46 8.71 25.65
C ALA A 1060 -16.70 9.64 24.44
N LEU A 1061 -17.51 10.70 24.61
CA LEU A 1061 -17.66 11.74 23.59
C LEU A 1061 -16.36 12.50 23.35
N SER A 1062 -15.71 13.03 24.39
CA SER A 1062 -14.44 13.77 24.23
C SER A 1062 -13.35 12.95 23.55
N MET A 1063 -13.21 11.68 23.90
CA MET A 1063 -12.25 10.77 23.25
C MET A 1063 -12.63 10.43 21.81
N MET A 1064 -13.93 10.34 21.52
CA MET A 1064 -14.40 10.14 20.15
C MET A 1064 -14.05 11.34 19.27
N LEU A 1065 -14.28 12.57 19.76
CA LEU A 1065 -13.96 13.80 19.03
C LEU A 1065 -12.47 13.87 18.68
N LEU A 1066 -11.58 13.48 19.60
CA LEU A 1066 -10.15 13.38 19.32
C LEU A 1066 -9.82 12.40 18.20
N HIS A 1067 -10.39 11.20 18.25
CA HIS A 1067 -10.17 10.22 17.20
C HIS A 1067 -10.64 10.74 15.84
N LEU A 1068 -11.73 11.51 15.82
CA LEU A 1068 -12.20 12.20 14.62
C LEU A 1068 -11.25 13.32 14.18
N GLU A 1069 -10.69 14.13 15.07
CA GLU A 1069 -9.69 15.15 14.74
C GLU A 1069 -8.42 14.53 14.14
N ALA A 1070 -7.89 13.49 14.78
CA ALA A 1070 -6.73 12.75 14.28
C ALA A 1070 -7.02 12.13 12.91
N MET A 1071 -8.21 11.55 12.72
CA MET A 1071 -8.62 10.97 11.45
C MET A 1071 -8.76 12.03 10.36
N THR A 1072 -9.47 13.12 10.62
CA THR A 1072 -9.69 14.18 9.63
C THR A 1072 -8.38 14.83 9.22
N ALA A 1073 -7.44 15.03 10.14
CA ALA A 1073 -6.10 15.51 9.83
C ALA A 1073 -5.33 14.60 8.86
N ARG A 1074 -5.53 13.28 8.93
CA ARG A 1074 -4.93 12.32 7.99
C ARG A 1074 -5.67 12.25 6.67
N TYR A 1075 -7.00 12.39 6.67
CA TYR A 1075 -7.79 12.52 5.44
C TYR A 1075 -7.35 13.71 4.61
N ARG A 1076 -7.03 14.85 5.25
CA ARG A 1076 -6.54 16.07 4.57
C ARG A 1076 -5.25 15.85 3.75
N ILE A 1077 -4.44 14.83 4.09
CA ILE A 1077 -3.15 14.55 3.42
C ILE A 1077 -3.07 13.16 2.81
N GLY A 1078 -4.18 12.42 2.74
CA GLY A 1078 -4.16 11.05 2.26
C GLY A 1078 -3.25 10.13 3.06
N ASP A 1079 -3.07 10.41 4.35
CA ASP A 1079 -2.11 9.72 5.22
C ASP A 1079 -0.68 9.68 4.66
N GLY A 1080 -0.30 10.79 4.01
CA GLY A 1080 0.99 10.97 3.35
C GLY A 1080 0.97 10.71 1.85
N THR A 1081 -0.11 10.17 1.28
CA THR A 1081 -0.22 9.90 -0.17
C THR A 1081 -0.79 11.05 -1.00
N GLY A 1082 -1.15 12.17 -0.35
CA GLY A 1082 -1.72 13.36 -0.98
C GLY A 1082 -3.22 13.25 -1.34
N GLY A 1083 -3.84 12.07 -1.25
CA GLY A 1083 -5.24 11.85 -1.65
C GLY A 1083 -5.99 10.83 -0.80
N THR A 1084 -7.30 10.98 -0.69
CA THR A 1084 -8.20 9.97 -0.06
C THR A 1084 -9.43 9.84 -0.93
N TYR A 1085 -9.85 8.60 -1.16
CA TYR A 1085 -10.91 8.23 -2.09
C TYR A 1085 -11.87 7.25 -1.42
N VAL A 1086 -13.13 7.24 -1.87
CA VAL A 1086 -14.15 6.33 -1.35
C VAL A 1086 -13.94 4.93 -1.93
N GLY A 1087 -13.81 3.92 -1.07
CA GLY A 1087 -13.75 2.51 -1.45
C GLY A 1087 -14.63 1.62 -0.55
N PRO A 1088 -14.83 0.35 -0.92
CA PRO A 1088 -15.71 -0.55 -0.17
C PRO A 1088 -15.13 -1.08 1.15
N ALA A 1089 -13.88 -0.74 1.48
CA ALA A 1089 -13.27 -1.07 2.78
C ALA A 1089 -12.84 0.17 3.58
N ASN A 1090 -12.85 1.36 2.96
CA ASN A 1090 -12.48 2.64 3.56
C ASN A 1090 -13.48 3.68 3.00
N ASN A 1091 -14.45 4.07 3.81
CA ASN A 1091 -15.43 5.10 3.47
C ASN A 1091 -15.82 5.88 4.74
N CYS A 1092 -16.35 7.09 4.53
CA CYS A 1092 -16.67 8.04 5.58
C CYS A 1092 -17.52 7.45 6.71
N SER A 1093 -18.47 6.56 6.38
CA SER A 1093 -19.34 5.90 7.36
C SER A 1093 -18.57 4.88 8.21
N GLN A 1094 -17.84 3.97 7.57
CA GLN A 1094 -17.02 2.96 8.25
C GLN A 1094 -15.99 3.60 9.17
N ASP A 1095 -15.26 4.60 8.66
CA ASP A 1095 -14.15 5.22 9.37
C ASP A 1095 -14.64 6.12 10.52
N SER A 1096 -15.74 6.86 10.31
CA SER A 1096 -16.42 7.60 11.40
C SER A 1096 -16.84 6.68 12.55
N ASN A 1097 -17.45 5.53 12.24
CA ASN A 1097 -17.90 4.58 13.26
C ASN A 1097 -16.76 3.96 14.08
N GLN A 1098 -15.54 3.87 13.53
CA GLN A 1098 -14.39 3.41 14.30
C GLN A 1098 -14.05 4.34 15.47
N ALA A 1099 -14.25 5.66 15.32
CA ALA A 1099 -14.01 6.61 16.42
C ALA A 1099 -14.92 6.33 17.63
N LEU A 1100 -16.19 5.97 17.39
CA LEU A 1100 -17.12 5.59 18.45
C LEU A 1100 -16.71 4.28 19.14
N PHE A 1101 -16.27 3.28 18.37
CA PHE A 1101 -15.79 2.01 18.96
C PHE A 1101 -14.47 2.17 19.72
N ALA A 1102 -13.56 3.01 19.22
CA ALA A 1102 -12.28 3.30 19.86
C ALA A 1102 -12.49 4.02 21.19
N SER A 1103 -13.38 5.02 21.24
CA SER A 1103 -13.62 5.78 22.48
C SER A 1103 -14.25 4.94 23.59
N ILE A 1104 -15.21 4.06 23.27
CA ILE A 1104 -15.82 3.16 24.26
C ILE A 1104 -14.76 2.18 24.80
N ARG A 1105 -13.92 1.62 23.92
CA ARG A 1105 -12.83 0.71 24.33
C ARG A 1105 -11.77 1.43 25.15
N HIS A 1106 -11.44 2.68 24.83
CA HIS A 1106 -10.47 3.47 25.59
C HIS A 1106 -10.89 3.62 27.05
N ILE A 1107 -12.14 4.02 27.29
CA ILE A 1107 -12.69 4.11 28.66
C ILE A 1107 -12.64 2.74 29.37
N GLN A 1108 -12.96 1.64 28.68
CA GLN A 1108 -12.83 0.30 29.26
C GLN A 1108 -11.39 -0.08 29.60
N GLN A 1109 -10.42 0.25 28.75
CA GLN A 1109 -9.00 -0.04 28.98
C GLN A 1109 -8.44 0.78 30.14
N MET A 1110 -8.76 2.07 30.22
CA MET A 1110 -8.41 2.94 31.35
C MET A 1110 -8.94 2.39 32.67
N VAL A 1111 -10.18 1.92 32.66
CA VAL A 1111 -10.82 1.32 33.82
C VAL A 1111 -10.21 -0.03 34.21
N ASN A 1112 -9.97 -0.92 33.24
CA ASN A 1112 -9.46 -2.27 33.50
C ASN A 1112 -7.96 -2.32 33.84
N SER A 1113 -7.17 -1.32 33.44
CA SER A 1113 -5.72 -1.27 33.69
C SER A 1113 -5.37 -0.71 35.08
N SER A 1114 -6.33 -0.10 35.77
CA SER A 1114 -6.15 0.41 37.13
C SER A 1114 -6.36 -0.70 38.17
N ARG A 1115 -5.34 -0.96 39.00
CA ARG A 1115 -5.44 -1.88 40.17
C ARG A 1115 -6.45 -1.40 41.24
N ALA A 1116 -7.00 -0.20 41.10
CA ALA A 1116 -7.94 0.42 42.03
C ALA A 1116 -9.41 0.36 41.56
N PHE A 1117 -9.72 -0.39 40.48
CA PHE A 1117 -11.04 -0.43 39.87
C PHE A 1117 -12.17 -0.82 40.85
N ASP A 1118 -12.00 -1.90 41.60
CA ASP A 1118 -13.04 -2.38 42.54
C ASP A 1118 -13.34 -1.31 43.61
N ASN A 1119 -12.29 -0.64 44.10
CA ASN A 1119 -12.42 0.46 45.06
C ASN A 1119 -13.12 1.70 44.46
N TRP A 1120 -12.92 1.98 43.17
CA TRP A 1120 -13.57 3.10 42.50
C TRP A 1120 -15.06 2.85 42.24
N LEU A 1121 -15.43 1.63 41.85
CA LEU A 1121 -16.83 1.23 41.66
C LEU A 1121 -17.65 1.37 42.95
N GLU A 1122 -17.07 0.96 44.09
CA GLU A 1122 -17.71 1.07 45.40
C GLU A 1122 -17.88 2.52 45.85
N ARG A 1123 -16.89 3.38 45.58
CA ARG A 1123 -16.92 4.81 45.97
C ARG A 1123 -17.80 5.68 45.08
N ASN A 1124 -18.00 5.29 43.82
CA ASN A 1124 -18.74 6.06 42.82
C ASN A 1124 -19.91 5.27 42.20
N PRO A 1125 -20.95 4.88 42.98
CA PRO A 1125 -22.00 3.97 42.50
C PRO A 1125 -22.80 4.50 41.29
N ILE A 1126 -22.98 5.83 41.19
CA ILE A 1126 -23.63 6.47 40.04
C ILE A 1126 -22.77 6.33 38.78
N GLN A 1127 -21.46 6.59 38.88
CA GLN A 1127 -20.53 6.46 37.76
C GLN A 1127 -20.36 4.99 37.35
N ALA A 1128 -20.34 4.08 38.32
CA ALA A 1128 -20.30 2.63 38.12
C ALA A 1128 -21.48 2.13 37.28
N SER A 1129 -22.71 2.52 37.65
CA SER A 1129 -23.92 2.18 36.87
C SER A 1129 -23.83 2.71 35.44
N ARG A 1130 -23.39 3.97 35.30
CA ARG A 1130 -23.20 4.63 33.99
C ARG A 1130 -22.12 3.94 33.15
N TYR A 1131 -21.04 3.47 33.76
CA TYR A 1131 -19.98 2.70 33.09
C TYR A 1131 -20.50 1.34 32.61
N GLN A 1132 -21.28 0.62 33.43
CA GLN A 1132 -21.90 -0.64 33.01
C GLN A 1132 -22.83 -0.45 31.80
N GLN A 1133 -23.60 0.65 31.77
CA GLN A 1133 -24.40 1.02 30.60
C GLN A 1133 -23.53 1.29 29.36
N LEU A 1134 -22.41 2.01 29.51
CA LEU A 1134 -21.45 2.25 28.42
C LEU A 1134 -20.86 0.94 27.86
N VAL A 1135 -20.53 -0.02 28.74
CA VAL A 1135 -20.03 -1.33 28.33
C VAL A 1135 -21.11 -2.12 27.57
N GLN A 1136 -22.35 -2.09 28.05
CA GLN A 1136 -23.49 -2.74 27.38
C GLN A 1136 -23.79 -2.10 26.02
N LEU A 1137 -23.68 -0.76 25.92
CA LEU A 1137 -23.74 0.00 24.68
C LEU A 1137 -22.68 -0.44 23.69
N GLY A 1138 -21.40 -0.49 24.09
CA GLY A 1138 -20.32 -0.97 23.23
C GLY A 1138 -20.59 -2.37 22.66
N ARG A 1139 -21.02 -3.31 23.51
CA ARG A 1139 -21.35 -4.68 23.08
C ARG A 1139 -22.55 -4.72 22.12
N SER A 1140 -23.57 -3.89 22.37
CA SER A 1140 -24.77 -3.83 21.53
C SER A 1140 -24.48 -3.25 20.15
N LEU A 1141 -23.70 -2.16 20.11
CA LEU A 1141 -23.24 -1.53 18.87
C LEU A 1141 -22.37 -2.48 18.05
N GLN A 1142 -21.44 -3.19 18.70
CA GLN A 1142 -20.57 -4.16 18.02
C GLN A 1142 -21.40 -5.29 17.40
N LYS A 1143 -22.35 -5.87 18.16
CA LYS A 1143 -23.24 -6.93 17.67
C LYS A 1143 -24.09 -6.47 16.48
N GLU A 1144 -24.57 -5.23 16.51
CA GLU A 1144 -25.44 -4.72 15.44
C GLU A 1144 -24.67 -4.31 14.18
N LEU A 1145 -23.53 -3.64 14.31
CA LEU A 1145 -22.79 -3.03 13.20
C LEU A 1145 -21.67 -3.91 12.63
N GLN A 1146 -21.15 -4.86 13.41
CA GLN A 1146 -20.09 -5.80 13.00
C GLN A 1146 -20.50 -7.27 13.27
N PRO A 1147 -21.60 -7.76 12.66
CA PRO A 1147 -22.19 -9.06 13.03
C PRO A 1147 -21.31 -10.28 12.68
N LEU A 1148 -20.34 -10.14 11.77
CA LEU A 1148 -19.50 -11.23 11.24
C LEU A 1148 -17.99 -10.97 11.41
N GLY A 1149 -17.58 -9.90 12.09
CA GLY A 1149 -16.19 -9.42 12.09
C GLY A 1149 -15.62 -9.18 13.49
N ALA A 1150 -14.32 -9.42 13.65
CA ALA A 1150 -13.52 -8.93 14.77
C ALA A 1150 -13.26 -7.41 14.60
N PRO A 1151 -13.08 -6.63 15.69
CA PRO A 1151 -12.79 -5.21 15.59
C PRO A 1151 -11.53 -4.97 14.74
N ARG A 1152 -11.59 -3.98 13.85
CA ARG A 1152 -10.41 -3.47 13.12
C ARG A 1152 -9.37 -3.00 14.15
N THR A 1153 -8.23 -3.69 14.24
CA THR A 1153 -7.12 -3.40 15.16
C THR A 1153 -6.05 -2.50 14.54
N ASP A 1154 -6.13 -2.24 13.23
CA ASP A 1154 -5.27 -1.29 12.53
C ASP A 1154 -5.42 0.13 13.10
N TRP A 1155 -6.62 0.49 13.59
CA TRP A 1155 -6.80 1.79 14.22
C TRP A 1155 -6.02 1.97 15.54
N GLU A 1156 -5.93 0.90 16.31
CA GLU A 1156 -5.32 0.87 17.63
C GLU A 1156 -3.78 0.83 17.58
N LYS A 1157 -3.22 0.33 16.47
CA LYS A 1157 -1.77 0.11 16.30
C LYS A 1157 -1.02 1.19 15.53
N HIS A 1158 -1.69 2.26 15.08
CA HIS A 1158 -1.09 3.30 14.24
C HIS A 1158 -0.52 2.82 12.88
N GLU A 1159 -0.84 1.59 12.49
CA GLU A 1159 -0.44 0.97 11.23
C GLU A 1159 -1.51 1.24 10.18
N TYR A 1160 -1.37 2.30 9.37
CA TYR A 1160 -2.32 2.54 8.28
C TYR A 1160 -1.67 2.89 6.95
N ASN A 1161 -2.44 2.54 5.93
CA ASN A 1161 -2.39 3.06 4.57
C ASN A 1161 -3.80 3.60 4.27
N LEU A 1162 -4.16 4.82 4.69
CA LEU A 1162 -5.35 5.48 4.11
C LEU A 1162 -5.05 5.76 2.64
N GLY A 1163 -6.01 5.51 1.74
CA GLY A 1163 -5.75 5.44 0.30
C GLY A 1163 -5.36 4.05 -0.21
N SER A 1164 -5.42 3.01 0.64
CA SER A 1164 -5.40 1.64 0.14
C SER A 1164 -6.65 1.34 -0.66
N THR A 1165 -6.49 1.17 -1.97
CA THR A 1165 -7.51 0.52 -2.80
C THR A 1165 -7.76 -0.89 -2.24
N LEU A 1166 -8.91 -1.49 -2.57
CA LEU A 1166 -9.25 -2.89 -2.25
C LEU A 1166 -8.05 -3.85 -2.37
N GLU A 1167 -7.13 -3.57 -3.28
CA GLU A 1167 -6.03 -4.39 -3.77
C GLU A 1167 -4.82 -4.50 -2.84
N ASP A 1168 -4.75 -3.72 -1.76
CA ASP A 1168 -3.58 -3.76 -0.85
C ASP A 1168 -3.60 -4.93 0.12
N ALA A 1169 -4.80 -5.39 0.47
CA ALA A 1169 -5.03 -6.61 1.20
C ALA A 1169 -6.42 -7.16 0.79
N PRO A 1170 -6.62 -7.60 -0.46
CA PRO A 1170 -7.94 -7.83 -1.06
C PRO A 1170 -8.81 -8.80 -0.28
N LEU A 1171 -8.22 -9.89 0.22
CA LEU A 1171 -8.95 -10.83 1.07
C LEU A 1171 -9.31 -10.21 2.43
N ARG A 1172 -8.38 -9.47 3.08
CA ARG A 1172 -8.65 -8.79 4.36
C ARG A 1172 -9.69 -7.68 4.19
N ASN A 1173 -9.55 -6.83 3.18
CA ASN A 1173 -10.43 -5.69 2.91
C ASN A 1173 -11.81 -6.15 2.45
N LEU A 1174 -11.90 -7.21 1.63
CA LEU A 1174 -13.17 -7.84 1.28
C LEU A 1174 -13.83 -8.50 2.50
N LEU A 1175 -13.10 -9.29 3.29
CA LEU A 1175 -13.61 -9.88 4.54
C LEU A 1175 -14.04 -8.80 5.55
N THR A 1176 -13.33 -7.67 5.60
CA THR A 1176 -13.65 -6.53 6.47
C THR A 1176 -14.90 -5.79 5.97
N GLY A 1177 -15.02 -5.57 4.66
CA GLY A 1177 -16.20 -4.98 4.03
C GLY A 1177 -17.44 -5.85 4.19
N ILE A 1178 -17.31 -7.17 4.01
CA ILE A 1178 -18.39 -8.15 4.27
C ILE A 1178 -18.71 -8.20 5.77
N GLY A 1179 -17.69 -8.23 6.63
CA GLY A 1179 -17.84 -8.31 8.08
C GLY A 1179 -18.55 -7.12 8.73
N SER A 1180 -18.51 -5.95 8.07
CA SER A 1180 -19.09 -4.69 8.52
C SER A 1180 -20.10 -4.10 7.54
N TRP A 1181 -20.73 -4.94 6.70
CA TRP A 1181 -21.55 -4.49 5.56
C TRP A 1181 -22.65 -3.46 5.92
N LYS A 1182 -23.21 -3.52 7.14
CA LYS A 1182 -24.22 -2.56 7.63
C LYS A 1182 -23.69 -1.13 7.78
N THR A 1183 -22.37 -0.96 7.91
CA THR A 1183 -21.70 0.34 7.97
C THR A 1183 -21.31 0.89 6.60
N LEU A 1184 -21.47 0.12 5.51
CA LEU A 1184 -21.25 0.58 4.13
C LEU A 1184 -22.34 1.56 3.65
N LEU A 1185 -23.55 1.45 4.20
CA LEU A 1185 -24.69 2.29 3.85
C LEU A 1185 -24.86 3.39 4.92
N PRO A 1186 -24.57 4.66 4.61
CA PRO A 1186 -24.66 5.78 5.55
C PRO A 1186 -25.96 5.84 6.37
N ARG A 1187 -27.11 5.77 5.69
CA ARG A 1187 -28.42 5.82 6.35
C ARG A 1187 -28.67 4.60 7.23
N LEU A 1188 -28.39 3.40 6.73
CA LEU A 1188 -28.57 2.17 7.51
C LEU A 1188 -27.71 2.17 8.78
N ALA A 1189 -26.46 2.65 8.69
CA ALA A 1189 -25.58 2.77 9.84
C ALA A 1189 -26.19 3.71 10.90
N SER A 1190 -26.62 4.90 10.48
CA SER A 1190 -27.30 5.87 11.34
C SER A 1190 -28.54 5.28 12.02
N ASP A 1191 -29.44 4.68 11.24
CA ASP A 1191 -30.69 4.09 11.74
C ASP A 1191 -30.41 3.03 12.82
N ARG A 1192 -29.42 2.17 12.60
CA ARG A 1192 -29.05 1.10 13.55
C ARG A 1192 -28.40 1.63 14.81
N ILE A 1193 -27.53 2.63 14.70
CA ILE A 1193 -26.93 3.27 15.88
C ILE A 1193 -28.04 3.86 16.75
N VAL A 1194 -28.91 4.68 16.17
CA VAL A 1194 -30.03 5.32 16.87
C VAL A 1194 -30.96 4.28 17.50
N GLN A 1195 -31.21 3.16 16.82
CA GLN A 1195 -31.99 2.04 17.37
C GLN A 1195 -31.39 1.51 18.68
N VAL A 1196 -30.06 1.33 18.73
CA VAL A 1196 -29.37 0.82 19.92
C VAL A 1196 -29.46 1.84 21.05
N PHE A 1197 -29.25 3.13 20.78
CA PHE A 1197 -29.37 4.19 21.78
C PHE A 1197 -30.79 4.30 22.34
N LEU A 1198 -31.82 4.27 21.49
CA LEU A 1198 -33.23 4.31 21.92
C LEU A 1198 -33.62 3.12 22.79
N LYS A 1199 -33.06 1.93 22.54
CA LYS A 1199 -33.27 0.74 23.39
C LYS A 1199 -32.64 0.89 24.79
N GLN A 1200 -31.64 1.75 24.93
CA GLN A 1200 -30.99 2.06 26.21
C GLN A 1200 -31.52 3.34 26.88
N GLY A 1201 -32.68 3.84 26.44
CA GLY A 1201 -33.33 4.99 27.06
C GLY A 1201 -32.71 6.34 26.70
N ALA A 1202 -31.97 6.44 25.58
CA ALA A 1202 -31.49 7.74 25.11
C ALA A 1202 -32.66 8.68 24.71
N SER A 1203 -32.45 9.97 24.88
CA SER A 1203 -33.29 11.03 24.32
C SER A 1203 -32.69 11.46 22.99
N VAL A 1204 -33.49 11.45 21.92
CA VAL A 1204 -33.00 11.66 20.56
C VAL A 1204 -33.79 12.77 19.88
N TRP A 1205 -33.13 13.84 19.45
CA TRP A 1205 -33.73 14.94 18.72
C TRP A 1205 -33.41 14.82 17.23
N VAL A 1206 -34.41 14.84 16.37
CA VAL A 1206 -34.24 14.71 14.92
C VAL A 1206 -34.55 16.04 14.25
N LEU A 1207 -33.56 16.60 13.57
CA LEU A 1207 -33.64 17.85 12.81
C LEU A 1207 -33.56 17.53 11.32
N ARG A 1208 -34.58 17.93 10.55
CA ARG A 1208 -34.68 17.71 9.11
C ARG A 1208 -34.75 19.03 8.37
N THR A 1209 -33.95 19.14 7.31
CA THR A 1209 -34.05 20.20 6.31
C THR A 1209 -34.17 19.56 4.93
N ASN A 1210 -35.05 20.09 4.07
CA ASN A 1210 -35.21 19.58 2.70
C ASN A 1210 -35.09 20.73 1.70
N GLN A 1211 -33.87 21.04 1.26
CA GLN A 1211 -33.59 22.09 0.26
C GLN A 1211 -34.29 23.41 0.61
N ILE A 1212 -33.81 24.08 1.67
CA ILE A 1212 -34.46 25.28 2.23
C ILE A 1212 -33.67 26.55 1.92
N GLY A 1213 -34.34 27.71 2.00
CA GLY A 1213 -33.78 29.01 1.63
C GLY A 1213 -34.72 29.70 0.64
N GLY A 1214 -34.17 30.21 -0.46
CA GLY A 1214 -34.96 30.58 -1.63
C GLY A 1214 -35.46 29.37 -2.44
N ASP A 1215 -36.27 29.65 -3.45
CA ASP A 1215 -36.95 28.67 -4.30
C ASP A 1215 -36.13 28.36 -5.58
N ASP A 1216 -35.71 27.11 -5.77
CA ASP A 1216 -35.13 26.62 -7.04
C ASP A 1216 -36.00 25.48 -7.59
N PRO A 1217 -36.85 25.71 -8.62
CA PRO A 1217 -37.77 24.70 -9.13
C PRO A 1217 -37.08 23.59 -9.95
N ASP A 1218 -35.80 23.72 -10.31
CA ASP A 1218 -35.11 22.77 -11.19
C ASP A 1218 -34.39 21.64 -10.44
N ILE A 1219 -34.36 21.67 -9.10
CA ILE A 1219 -33.83 20.61 -8.25
C ILE A 1219 -34.93 19.91 -7.45
N GLU A 1220 -34.72 18.65 -7.10
CA GLU A 1220 -35.60 17.88 -6.21
C GLU A 1220 -34.78 17.10 -5.19
N PRO A 1221 -35.29 16.86 -3.97
CA PRO A 1221 -34.53 16.12 -2.97
C PRO A 1221 -34.61 14.61 -3.22
N ILE A 1222 -33.49 13.90 -3.11
CA ILE A 1222 -33.42 12.44 -3.21
C ILE A 1222 -33.07 11.84 -1.85
N SER A 1223 -33.81 10.82 -1.41
CA SER A 1223 -33.49 10.11 -0.16
C SER A 1223 -32.28 9.18 -0.33
N PRO A 1224 -31.37 9.08 0.66
CA PRO A 1224 -30.33 8.07 0.65
C PRO A 1224 -30.91 6.68 0.91
N ILE A 1225 -30.32 5.66 0.27
CA ILE A 1225 -30.78 4.27 0.33
C ILE A 1225 -30.60 3.65 1.73
N THR A 1226 -31.57 2.83 2.13
CA THR A 1226 -31.52 1.98 3.33
C THR A 1226 -32.22 0.64 3.04
N ILE A 1227 -32.01 -0.38 3.88
CA ILE A 1227 -32.55 -1.76 3.73
C ILE A 1227 -33.48 -2.10 4.90
#